data_AF-A0A7G4A1G2-F1
#
_entry.id   AF-A0A7G4A1G2-F1
#
_cell.length_a   1.000
_cell.length_b   1.000
_cell.length_c   1.000
_cell.angle_alpha   90.00
_cell.angle_beta   90.00
_cell.angle_gamma   90.00
#
_symmetry.space_group_name_H-M   'P 1'
#
loop_
_entity.id
_entity.type
_entity.pdbx_description
1 polymer ?
#
loop_
_entity_poly.entity_id
_entity_poly.type
_entity_poly.pdbx_seq_one_letter_code
_entity_poly.pdbx_strand_id
1 'polypeptide(L)'
;MFQKQESIKGFTLKYTGTKFKDEDVSVYGMEALRKNFSEMGALAIRFQLSLAQFSALIEPACEENYEENSIEHTAEGKNQSDVFGLCKEGSTVSQNTKLLEKSSHYSIGKGKILNERNQALKYPNTEGLRGGESIWDTIHFSVWQTGICLSSQLSKQGFLYLCHPQRIDAQQYELITQELDKGEFEIITQHDKKIVKTYSGIEIETSAIPSNTRIDLDPEHTQTYQDNGFVVNVNDHPAPMGWIINENNKKLVKPEHAEDILRVIRISKSGFRRLPENQGKLLMLGLMKGNEHILHTQNRSFNAMDILLEILEKEYGFDPSQLMDSTVIKRVYNQMQRDAKEKDIVEDLLTLNLAFEMVQPLKTTLEQSVRHPLLKHLTNSYTTNQNTLKAIIYAFDLQKKDGSPALYLDREMPITTDEGLIDVRINGQLADPDLTNPKNAAALLSIAVLVSEQMILEQLLRDTLHYGEEHPNARALKAILNDDEFFLNLREDALHLPTNENGPILGLQFAYCEKIVAQLREKLGTNHLIEVIRQLENDESMDINSDATIALQKLFTIGETLQRLEGISGVKANSRGINGGLGLVIQKLAPSLYYGLSSQSPPPPVLPIKSKVEKASCELETMDACPFLSGKLGSKPIENPHQPKDYEVKKEQTTVSWCGFFTKVIVTTGVTAASIYLGSQIL
;
A
#
# COMPACT_ATOMS: atom_id res chain seq x y z
N MET A 1 13.33 4.93 -38.94
CA MET A 1 14.22 3.84 -38.48
C MET A 1 14.11 3.83 -36.96
N PHE A 2 13.21 3.03 -36.40
CA PHE A 2 12.94 3.03 -34.96
C PHE A 2 14.13 2.40 -34.23
N GLN A 3 14.92 3.22 -33.53
CA GLN A 3 15.79 2.70 -32.49
C GLN A 3 14.89 1.92 -31.53
N LYS A 4 15.22 0.65 -31.27
CA LYS A 4 14.64 -0.10 -30.16
C LYS A 4 14.86 0.76 -28.91
N GLN A 5 13.81 1.40 -28.40
CA GLN A 5 13.82 1.96 -27.05
C GLN A 5 14.22 0.80 -26.15
N GLU A 6 15.38 0.89 -25.51
CA GLU A 6 15.68 0.04 -24.37
C GLU A 6 14.46 0.12 -23.46
N SER A 7 13.87 -1.03 -23.12
CA SER A 7 12.72 -1.09 -22.24
C SER A 7 13.03 -0.23 -21.02
N ILE A 8 12.29 0.85 -20.84
CA ILE A 8 12.44 1.74 -19.68
C ILE A 8 12.41 0.84 -18.45
N LYS A 9 13.56 0.66 -17.80
CA LYS A 9 13.64 -0.08 -16.55
C LYS A 9 13.03 0.85 -15.50
N GLY A 10 11.74 0.67 -15.24
CA GLY A 10 11.04 1.45 -14.23
C GLY A 10 11.75 1.37 -12.87
N PHE A 11 11.54 2.38 -12.04
CA PHE A 11 12.11 2.44 -10.70
C PHE A 11 11.36 1.47 -9.76
N THR A 12 12.07 0.59 -9.04
CA THR A 12 11.43 -0.33 -8.08
C THR A 12 11.36 0.32 -6.71
N LEU A 13 10.14 0.52 -6.19
CA LEU A 13 9.95 1.00 -4.83
C LEU A 13 10.42 -0.04 -3.81
N LYS A 14 11.39 0.34 -2.99
CA LYS A 14 12.00 -0.46 -1.94
C LYS A 14 12.27 0.37 -0.69
N TYR A 15 11.83 -0.13 0.46
CA TYR A 15 12.24 0.36 1.78
C TYR A 15 13.54 -0.32 2.20
N THR A 16 14.56 0.48 2.52
CA THR A 16 15.92 0.02 2.88
C THR A 16 16.19 -0.01 4.37
N GLY A 17 15.19 0.32 5.21
CA GLY A 17 15.36 0.30 6.66
C GLY A 17 15.73 1.66 7.25
N THR A 18 15.51 2.75 6.52
CA THR A 18 15.92 4.08 6.95
C THR A 18 14.86 4.72 7.86
N LYS A 19 15.26 5.23 9.03
CA LYS A 19 14.39 6.08 9.85
C LYS A 19 14.26 7.47 9.23
N PHE A 20 13.07 8.04 9.22
CA PHE A 20 12.82 9.37 8.63
C PHE A 20 13.25 10.55 9.52
N LYS A 21 14.09 10.30 10.53
CA LYS A 21 14.63 11.33 11.43
C LYS A 21 16.00 11.85 11.00
N ASP A 22 16.70 11.12 10.14
CA ASP A 22 18.09 11.41 9.77
C ASP A 22 18.14 12.18 8.44
N GLU A 23 18.79 13.35 8.45
CA GLU A 23 19.11 14.07 7.21
C GLU A 23 20.22 13.32 6.49
N ASP A 24 19.90 12.73 5.33
CA ASP A 24 20.92 12.20 4.46
C ASP A 24 21.37 13.27 3.45
N VAL A 25 22.48 13.94 3.78
CA VAL A 25 23.13 14.95 2.92
C VAL A 25 24.14 14.30 1.94
N SER A 26 24.22 12.96 1.90
CA SER A 26 25.20 12.26 1.06
C SER A 26 24.78 12.06 -0.39
N VAL A 27 23.50 12.28 -0.71
CA VAL A 27 22.93 12.14 -2.06
C VAL A 27 22.28 13.46 -2.51
N TYR A 28 22.34 13.74 -3.81
CA TYR A 28 21.82 14.98 -4.43
C TYR A 28 21.01 14.66 -5.69
N GLY A 29 20.24 15.64 -6.17
CA GLY A 29 19.55 15.54 -7.45
C GLY A 29 18.60 14.33 -7.54
N MET A 30 18.62 13.64 -8.68
CA MET A 30 17.76 12.47 -8.91
C MET A 30 18.01 11.32 -7.93
N GLU A 31 19.25 11.14 -7.47
CA GLU A 31 19.60 10.08 -6.52
C GLU A 31 18.91 10.30 -5.17
N ALA A 32 18.92 11.55 -4.68
CA ALA A 32 18.21 11.93 -3.47
C ALA A 32 16.70 11.77 -3.60
N LEU A 33 16.12 12.25 -4.71
CA LEU A 33 14.70 12.10 -4.99
C LEU A 33 14.30 10.63 -5.03
N ARG A 34 14.98 9.81 -5.83
CA ARG A 34 14.72 8.37 -5.98
C ARG A 34 14.79 7.66 -4.65
N LYS A 35 15.81 7.94 -3.83
CA LYS A 35 15.91 7.37 -2.48
C LYS A 35 14.71 7.73 -1.62
N ASN A 36 14.43 9.01 -1.43
CA ASN A 36 13.34 9.48 -0.56
C ASN A 36 11.97 8.98 -1.02
N PHE A 37 11.75 9.02 -2.34
CA PHE A 37 10.54 8.56 -2.98
C PHE A 37 10.37 7.05 -2.89
N SER A 38 11.47 6.28 -3.04
CA SER A 38 11.47 4.82 -2.87
C SER A 38 11.01 4.40 -1.49
N GLU A 39 11.60 5.01 -0.45
CA GLU A 39 11.30 4.65 0.94
C GLU A 39 9.83 4.94 1.27
N MET A 40 9.35 6.15 0.99
CA MET A 40 7.96 6.54 1.28
C MET A 40 6.95 5.84 0.36
N GLY A 41 7.25 5.76 -0.93
CA GLY A 41 6.40 5.11 -1.92
C GLY A 41 6.25 3.62 -1.68
N ALA A 42 7.31 2.93 -1.27
CA ALA A 42 7.25 1.51 -0.89
C ALA A 42 6.29 1.29 0.29
N LEU A 43 6.41 2.10 1.35
CA LEU A 43 5.54 2.02 2.52
C LEU A 43 4.08 2.31 2.15
N ALA A 44 3.81 3.39 1.41
CA ALA A 44 2.46 3.77 1.01
C ALA A 44 1.79 2.69 0.15
N ILE A 45 2.46 2.20 -0.90
CA ILE A 45 1.85 1.23 -1.81
C ILE A 45 1.61 -0.11 -1.11
N ARG A 46 2.61 -0.64 -0.39
CA ARG A 46 2.47 -1.94 0.28
C ARG A 46 1.39 -1.93 1.35
N PHE A 47 1.32 -0.85 2.11
CA PHE A 47 0.34 -0.76 3.17
C PHE A 47 -1.06 -0.75 2.59
N GLN A 48 -1.27 0.02 1.53
CA GLN A 48 -2.55 0.07 0.85
C GLN A 48 -2.95 -1.26 0.21
N LEU A 49 -2.01 -1.98 -0.39
CA LEU A 49 -2.28 -3.33 -0.91
C LEU A 49 -2.66 -4.29 0.21
N SER A 50 -2.06 -4.15 1.39
CA SER A 50 -2.40 -4.96 2.57
C SER A 50 -3.83 -4.66 3.03
N LEU A 51 -4.19 -3.38 3.11
CA LEU A 51 -5.53 -2.98 3.49
C LEU A 51 -6.59 -3.40 2.44
N ALA A 52 -6.30 -3.22 1.15
CA ALA A 52 -7.16 -3.67 0.05
C ALA A 52 -7.34 -5.18 0.05
N GLN A 53 -6.26 -5.95 0.26
CA GLN A 53 -6.35 -7.41 0.34
C GLN A 53 -7.31 -7.85 1.46
N PHE A 54 -7.28 -7.19 2.62
CA PHE A 54 -8.23 -7.51 3.68
C PHE A 54 -9.67 -7.31 3.22
N SER A 55 -9.99 -6.15 2.63
CA SER A 55 -11.35 -5.86 2.19
C SER A 55 -11.80 -6.82 1.09
N ALA A 56 -10.92 -7.14 0.12
CA ALA A 56 -11.20 -8.13 -0.93
C ALA A 56 -11.30 -9.57 -0.41
N LEU A 57 -10.94 -9.85 0.83
CA LEU A 57 -11.19 -11.14 1.48
C LEU A 57 -12.52 -11.16 2.24
N ILE A 58 -12.88 -10.05 2.90
CA ILE A 58 -14.08 -9.94 3.74
C ILE A 58 -15.34 -9.65 2.91
N GLU A 59 -15.30 -8.64 2.03
CA GLU A 59 -16.49 -8.17 1.31
C GLU A 59 -17.12 -9.27 0.42
N PRO A 60 -16.37 -10.08 -0.36
CA PRO A 60 -16.97 -11.18 -1.13
C PRO A 60 -17.56 -12.30 -0.27
N ALA A 61 -17.20 -12.40 1.01
CA ALA A 61 -17.86 -13.31 1.94
C ALA A 61 -19.20 -12.74 2.44
N CYS A 62 -19.45 -11.44 2.29
CA CYS A 62 -20.65 -10.75 2.79
C CYS A 62 -21.59 -10.29 1.67
N GLU A 63 -21.12 -10.21 0.42
CA GLU A 63 -21.85 -9.71 -0.75
C GLU A 63 -21.77 -10.65 -1.96
N GLU A 64 -22.93 -11.06 -2.47
CA GLU A 64 -23.00 -11.89 -3.69
C GLU A 64 -22.59 -11.11 -4.94
N ASN A 65 -22.99 -9.84 -5.04
CA ASN A 65 -22.71 -8.96 -6.18
C ASN A 65 -21.41 -8.16 -6.01
N TYR A 66 -20.40 -8.72 -5.33
CA TYR A 66 -19.14 -8.02 -5.11
C TYR A 66 -18.51 -7.51 -6.41
N GLU A 67 -18.62 -8.21 -7.55
CA GLU A 67 -18.10 -7.72 -8.83
C GLU A 67 -18.66 -6.34 -9.25
N GLU A 68 -19.94 -6.10 -8.95
CA GLU A 68 -20.62 -4.84 -9.30
C GLU A 68 -20.16 -3.68 -8.42
N ASN A 69 -19.75 -3.97 -7.17
CA ASN A 69 -19.38 -2.98 -6.16
C ASN A 69 -17.99 -3.22 -5.55
N SER A 70 -17.11 -3.90 -6.28
CA SER A 70 -15.81 -4.38 -5.83
C SER A 70 -14.91 -3.27 -5.31
N ILE A 71 -14.06 -3.51 -4.29
CA ILE A 71 -13.14 -2.50 -3.74
C ILE A 71 -12.29 -1.82 -4.80
N GLU A 72 -12.10 -2.50 -5.92
CA GLU A 72 -11.33 -2.05 -7.07
C GLU A 72 -12.06 -1.03 -7.96
N HIS A 73 -13.31 -0.63 -7.65
CA HIS A 73 -14.00 0.47 -8.31
C HIS A 73 -13.57 1.85 -7.80
N THR A 74 -13.72 2.88 -8.64
CA THR A 74 -13.31 4.26 -8.33
C THR A 74 -14.10 4.88 -7.18
N ALA A 75 -13.48 4.93 -6.00
CA ALA A 75 -13.97 5.67 -4.84
C ALA A 75 -13.81 7.18 -5.03
N GLU A 76 -14.73 7.96 -4.46
CA GLU A 76 -14.67 9.42 -4.57
C GLU A 76 -13.75 10.09 -3.53
N GLY A 77 -13.30 9.34 -2.53
CA GLY A 77 -12.76 9.85 -1.26
C GLY A 77 -13.88 10.24 -0.28
N LYS A 78 -13.52 10.94 0.81
CA LYS A 78 -14.41 11.32 1.94
C LYS A 78 -14.90 10.12 2.76
N ASN A 79 -15.81 10.36 3.72
CA ASN A 79 -16.48 9.33 4.51
C ASN A 79 -17.59 8.74 3.64
N GLN A 80 -17.28 7.66 2.93
CA GLN A 80 -18.27 6.94 2.14
C GLN A 80 -18.96 5.92 3.04
N SER A 81 -19.84 6.41 3.92
CA SER A 81 -20.61 5.58 4.85
C SER A 81 -21.64 4.67 4.16
N ASP A 82 -21.85 4.89 2.86
CA ASP A 82 -22.70 4.15 1.93
C ASP A 82 -21.99 2.95 1.27
N VAL A 83 -20.68 2.76 1.49
CA VAL A 83 -19.91 1.63 0.94
C VAL A 83 -20.39 0.29 1.50
N PHE A 84 -20.74 0.26 2.78
CA PHE A 84 -21.40 -0.90 3.39
C PHE A 84 -22.90 -0.64 3.36
N GLY A 85 -23.53 -0.96 2.23
CA GLY A 85 -24.96 -0.77 2.00
C GLY A 85 -25.79 -1.49 3.05
N LEU A 86 -26.16 -0.79 4.13
CA LEU A 86 -27.18 -1.25 5.08
C LEU A 86 -28.53 -1.14 4.37
N CYS A 87 -28.88 -2.15 3.58
CA CYS A 87 -30.23 -2.26 3.06
C CYS A 87 -31.16 -2.47 4.27
N LYS A 88 -31.88 -1.40 4.65
CA LYS A 88 -32.80 -1.42 5.80
C LYS A 88 -33.95 -2.43 5.63
N GLU A 89 -34.12 -2.98 4.44
CA GLU A 89 -35.16 -3.92 4.05
C GLU A 89 -34.69 -5.39 4.03
N GLY A 90 -33.45 -5.69 4.47
CA GLY A 90 -32.93 -7.05 4.54
C GLY A 90 -33.42 -7.87 5.75
N SER A 91 -33.27 -9.19 5.69
CA SER A 91 -33.54 -10.11 6.81
C SER A 91 -32.66 -9.79 8.03
N THR A 92 -33.03 -10.28 9.22
CA THR A 92 -32.18 -10.14 10.43
C THR A 92 -30.78 -10.73 10.23
N VAL A 93 -30.67 -11.83 9.47
CA VAL A 93 -29.38 -12.46 9.17
C VAL A 93 -28.52 -11.54 8.31
N SER A 94 -29.10 -11.01 7.23
CA SER A 94 -28.44 -10.07 6.32
C SER A 94 -28.00 -8.80 7.05
N GLN A 95 -28.88 -8.19 7.85
CA GLN A 95 -28.57 -6.99 8.65
C GLN A 95 -27.43 -7.24 9.65
N ASN A 96 -27.44 -8.39 10.33
CA ASN A 96 -26.37 -8.78 11.24
C ASN A 96 -25.05 -9.02 10.50
N THR A 97 -25.08 -9.68 9.34
CA THR A 97 -23.87 -9.88 8.51
C THR A 97 -23.29 -8.55 8.06
N LYS A 98 -24.14 -7.59 7.63
CA LYS A 98 -23.70 -6.24 7.27
C LYS A 98 -23.14 -5.44 8.43
N LEU A 99 -23.70 -5.59 9.63
CA LEU A 99 -23.13 -5.02 10.84
C LEU A 99 -21.71 -5.57 11.06
N LEU A 100 -21.54 -6.89 11.06
CA LEU A 100 -20.25 -7.54 11.26
C LEU A 100 -19.22 -7.08 10.20
N GLU A 101 -19.63 -7.02 8.93
CA GLU A 101 -18.78 -6.53 7.83
C GLU A 101 -18.32 -5.10 8.10
N LYS A 102 -19.25 -4.19 8.40
CA LYS A 102 -18.94 -2.80 8.71
C LYS A 102 -18.01 -2.66 9.92
N SER A 103 -18.28 -3.39 10.99
CA SER A 103 -17.45 -3.38 12.21
C SER A 103 -16.04 -3.91 11.93
N SER A 104 -15.92 -4.97 11.12
CA SER A 104 -14.61 -5.56 10.77
C SER A 104 -13.68 -4.60 10.05
N HIS A 105 -14.23 -3.66 9.27
CA HIS A 105 -13.49 -2.65 8.54
C HIS A 105 -13.06 -1.44 9.39
N TYR A 106 -13.48 -1.36 10.65
CA TYR A 106 -13.20 -0.21 11.50
C TYR A 106 -11.70 0.13 11.60
N SER A 107 -10.84 -0.89 11.74
CA SER A 107 -9.38 -0.71 11.85
C SER A 107 -8.72 -0.34 10.52
N ILE A 108 -9.40 -0.54 9.40
CA ILE A 108 -8.97 -0.10 8.07
C ILE A 108 -9.34 1.35 7.85
N GLY A 109 -10.61 1.69 8.08
CA GLY A 109 -11.18 2.99 7.77
C GLY A 109 -12.55 2.81 7.10
N LYS A 110 -13.32 3.90 6.99
CA LYS A 110 -14.66 3.91 6.39
C LYS A 110 -14.66 4.27 4.91
N GLY A 111 -13.49 4.38 4.28
CA GLY A 111 -13.35 4.56 2.85
C GLY A 111 -13.31 3.22 2.14
N LYS A 112 -13.72 3.22 0.86
CA LYS A 112 -13.38 2.16 -0.05
C LYS A 112 -11.91 2.34 -0.42
N ILE A 113 -11.08 1.38 -0.02
CA ILE A 113 -9.66 1.43 -0.30
C ILE A 113 -9.41 1.29 -1.80
N LEU A 114 -9.09 2.45 -2.37
CA LEU A 114 -8.52 2.73 -3.70
C LEU A 114 -9.40 2.65 -4.93
N ASN A 115 -9.40 3.79 -5.65
CA ASN A 115 -8.92 3.75 -7.04
C ASN A 115 -8.23 5.00 -7.58
N GLU A 116 -8.02 6.04 -6.76
CA GLU A 116 -7.17 7.18 -7.15
C GLU A 116 -5.68 6.83 -6.96
N ARG A 117 -5.26 5.65 -7.47
CA ARG A 117 -3.88 5.11 -7.42
C ARG A 117 -2.85 6.07 -8.02
N ASN A 118 -3.29 7.06 -8.79
CA ASN A 118 -2.48 7.99 -9.56
C ASN A 118 -2.74 9.45 -9.21
N GLN A 119 -3.43 9.78 -8.10
CA GLN A 119 -3.69 11.17 -7.73
C GLN A 119 -3.88 11.41 -6.23
N ALA A 120 -3.80 12.68 -5.81
CA ALA A 120 -4.27 13.10 -4.50
C ALA A 120 -5.78 12.82 -4.36
N LEU A 121 -6.25 12.43 -3.17
CA LEU A 121 -7.68 12.26 -2.91
C LEU A 121 -8.44 13.57 -3.19
N LYS A 122 -9.51 13.51 -4.00
CA LYS A 122 -10.36 14.68 -4.28
C LYS A 122 -10.99 15.28 -3.02
N TYR A 123 -11.42 14.43 -2.09
CA TYR A 123 -11.94 14.84 -0.79
C TYR A 123 -11.19 14.07 0.30
N PRO A 124 -10.45 14.77 1.18
CA PRO A 124 -9.91 14.12 2.36
C PRO A 124 -11.06 13.61 3.22
N ASN A 125 -10.83 12.53 3.96
CA ASN A 125 -11.78 12.09 4.96
C ASN A 125 -11.99 13.18 6.03
N THR A 126 -13.24 13.48 6.39
CA THR A 126 -13.60 14.57 7.32
C THR A 126 -14.25 14.09 8.61
N GLU A 127 -14.48 12.78 8.81
CA GLU A 127 -15.09 12.24 10.03
C GLU A 127 -14.10 12.04 11.18
N GLY A 128 -12.86 12.50 11.03
CA GLY A 128 -11.81 12.26 12.04
C GLY A 128 -11.41 10.78 12.07
N LEU A 129 -11.33 10.16 10.89
CA LEU A 129 -11.11 8.73 10.75
C LEU A 129 -9.85 8.25 11.48
N ARG A 130 -10.07 7.16 12.22
CA ARG A 130 -9.10 6.24 12.81
C ARG A 130 -8.86 5.09 11.80
N GLY A 131 -7.83 4.27 11.98
CA GLY A 131 -7.54 3.14 11.09
C GLY A 131 -6.39 3.34 10.10
N GLY A 132 -6.10 2.31 9.32
CA GLY A 132 -4.99 2.25 8.37
C GLY A 132 -5.05 3.27 7.24
N GLU A 133 -6.23 3.63 6.74
CA GLU A 133 -6.40 4.64 5.69
C GLU A 133 -5.80 6.00 6.07
N SER A 134 -5.98 6.45 7.33
CA SER A 134 -5.43 7.73 7.78
C SER A 134 -3.90 7.75 7.77
N ILE A 135 -3.29 6.61 8.06
CA ILE A 135 -1.83 6.43 8.09
C ILE A 135 -1.31 6.35 6.66
N TRP A 136 -2.02 5.62 5.79
CA TRP A 136 -1.75 5.60 4.37
C TRP A 136 -1.81 7.00 3.76
N ASP A 137 -2.88 7.77 4.01
CA ASP A 137 -3.04 9.14 3.52
C ASP A 137 -1.86 10.03 3.90
N THR A 138 -1.41 9.93 5.15
CA THR A 138 -0.27 10.70 5.65
C THR A 138 1.02 10.37 4.91
N ILE A 139 1.31 9.09 4.69
CA ILE A 139 2.50 8.63 3.96
C ILE A 139 2.38 8.99 2.47
N HIS A 140 1.23 8.67 1.87
CA HIS A 140 0.93 8.85 0.45
C HIS A 140 0.92 10.32 0.03
N PHE A 141 0.53 11.24 0.91
CA PHE A 141 0.63 12.69 0.68
C PHE A 141 2.04 13.10 0.23
N SER A 142 3.09 12.53 0.83
CA SER A 142 4.48 12.84 0.49
C SER A 142 4.84 12.46 -0.96
N VAL A 143 4.27 11.37 -1.45
CA VAL A 143 4.48 10.83 -2.80
C VAL A 143 3.85 11.77 -3.85
N TRP A 144 2.69 12.35 -3.56
CA TRP A 144 2.04 13.32 -4.46
C TRP A 144 2.63 14.72 -4.41
N GLN A 145 3.32 15.10 -3.33
CA GLN A 145 4.00 16.39 -3.27
C GLN A 145 4.98 16.58 -4.42
N THR A 146 5.64 15.51 -4.89
CA THR A 146 6.54 15.58 -6.05
C THR A 146 5.83 16.08 -7.31
N GLY A 147 4.63 15.58 -7.61
CA GLY A 147 3.84 16.05 -8.76
C GLY A 147 3.17 17.41 -8.53
N ILE A 148 2.63 17.65 -7.33
CA ILE A 148 1.94 18.90 -6.98
C ILE A 148 2.92 20.09 -6.98
N CYS A 149 4.14 19.90 -6.46
CA CYS A 149 5.14 20.94 -6.35
C CYS A 149 5.90 21.19 -7.66
N LEU A 150 5.79 20.31 -8.67
CA LEU A 150 6.57 20.38 -9.91
C LEU A 150 6.50 21.76 -10.59
N SER A 151 5.29 22.29 -10.79
CA SER A 151 5.08 23.64 -11.36
C SER A 151 5.84 24.72 -10.56
N SER A 152 5.71 24.70 -9.24
CA SER A 152 6.34 25.70 -8.37
C SER A 152 7.87 25.56 -8.32
N GLN A 153 8.40 24.34 -8.32
CA GLN A 153 9.84 24.09 -8.26
C GLN A 153 10.52 24.40 -9.58
N LEU A 154 9.91 24.04 -10.72
CA LEU A 154 10.37 24.48 -12.03
C LEU A 154 10.46 26.01 -12.09
N SER A 155 9.39 26.70 -11.68
CA SER A 155 9.35 28.17 -11.69
C SER A 155 10.44 28.80 -10.80
N LYS A 156 10.68 28.25 -9.61
CA LYS A 156 11.74 28.73 -8.69
C LYS A 156 13.15 28.50 -9.23
N GLN A 157 13.33 27.50 -10.09
CA GLN A 157 14.62 27.13 -10.67
C GLN A 157 14.86 27.73 -12.06
N GLY A 158 14.10 28.78 -12.41
CA GLY A 158 14.31 29.56 -13.63
C GLY A 158 13.62 29.01 -14.88
N PHE A 159 12.70 28.06 -14.75
CA PHE A 159 11.86 27.66 -15.87
C PHE A 159 10.70 28.65 -16.05
N LEU A 160 10.52 29.13 -17.28
CA LEU A 160 9.48 30.07 -17.67
C LEU A 160 8.54 29.39 -18.67
N TYR A 161 7.24 29.57 -18.48
CA TYR A 161 6.24 29.21 -19.49
C TYR A 161 6.06 30.39 -20.44
N LEU A 162 6.16 30.13 -21.73
CA LEU A 162 5.92 31.10 -22.79
C LEU A 162 4.48 30.96 -23.26
N CYS A 163 3.65 31.96 -22.95
CA CYS A 163 2.22 31.91 -23.20
C CYS A 163 1.96 31.90 -24.70
N HIS A 164 1.11 30.99 -25.19
CA HIS A 164 0.76 30.94 -26.60
C HIS A 164 0.12 32.28 -27.04
N PRO A 165 0.72 33.04 -27.98
CA PRO A 165 0.18 34.32 -28.40
C PRO A 165 -1.14 34.16 -29.16
N GLN A 166 -1.97 35.21 -29.16
CA GLN A 166 -3.21 35.20 -29.94
C GLN A 166 -2.90 35.15 -31.44
N ARG A 167 -3.75 34.45 -32.21
CA ARG A 167 -3.69 34.35 -33.68
C ARG A 167 -2.43 33.68 -34.25
N ILE A 168 -1.72 32.88 -33.45
CA ILE A 168 -0.67 31.98 -33.93
C ILE A 168 -1.32 30.69 -34.40
N ASP A 169 -1.07 30.32 -35.66
CA ASP A 169 -1.48 29.03 -36.23
C ASP A 169 -0.39 27.97 -36.09
N ALA A 170 -0.68 26.75 -36.56
CA ALA A 170 0.25 25.62 -36.46
C ALA A 170 1.60 25.87 -37.18
N GLN A 171 1.59 26.57 -38.33
CA GLN A 171 2.82 26.84 -39.09
C GLN A 171 3.70 27.86 -38.35
N GLN A 172 3.08 28.90 -37.81
CA GLN A 172 3.78 29.89 -37.00
C GLN A 172 4.29 29.29 -35.68
N TYR A 173 3.53 28.39 -35.07
CA TYR A 173 3.97 27.66 -33.88
C TYR A 173 5.23 26.83 -34.15
N GLU A 174 5.28 26.10 -35.27
CA GLU A 174 6.48 25.36 -35.68
C GLU A 174 7.68 26.29 -35.92
N LEU A 175 7.46 27.43 -36.60
CA LEU A 175 8.52 28.42 -36.83
C LEU A 175 9.08 28.96 -35.51
N ILE A 176 8.21 29.40 -34.60
CA ILE A 176 8.62 29.88 -33.26
C ILE A 176 9.39 28.79 -32.52
N THR A 177 8.91 27.55 -32.57
CA THR A 177 9.59 26.40 -31.95
C THR A 177 11.02 26.24 -32.48
N GLN A 178 11.23 26.36 -33.79
CA GLN A 178 12.56 26.27 -34.41
C GLN A 178 13.48 27.43 -34.00
N GLU A 179 12.96 28.65 -33.93
CA GLU A 179 13.73 29.82 -33.48
C GLU A 179 14.13 29.68 -32.00
N LEU A 180 13.22 29.22 -31.15
CA LEU A 180 13.49 28.94 -29.74
C LEU A 180 14.52 27.82 -29.55
N ASP A 181 14.43 26.73 -30.33
CA ASP A 181 15.35 25.58 -30.26
C ASP A 181 16.78 25.96 -30.66
N LYS A 182 16.94 26.84 -31.65
CA LYS A 182 18.24 27.39 -32.07
C LYS A 182 18.81 28.44 -31.10
N GLY A 183 18.03 28.86 -30.10
CA GLY A 183 18.41 29.95 -29.20
C GLY A 183 18.32 31.33 -29.85
N GLU A 184 17.57 31.47 -30.94
CA GLU A 184 17.38 32.71 -31.71
C GLU A 184 16.30 33.59 -31.07
N PHE A 185 16.48 33.94 -29.79
CA PHE A 185 15.55 34.79 -29.03
C PHE A 185 16.24 35.64 -27.96
N GLU A 186 15.58 36.71 -27.56
CA GLU A 186 15.99 37.60 -26.47
C GLU A 186 14.94 37.62 -25.36
N ILE A 187 15.39 37.64 -24.10
CA ILE A 187 14.52 37.85 -22.93
C ILE A 187 14.63 39.32 -22.54
N ILE A 188 13.53 40.06 -22.68
CA ILE A 188 13.43 41.49 -22.43
C ILE A 188 12.52 41.70 -21.23
N THR A 189 12.86 42.64 -20.33
CA THR A 189 11.97 43.04 -19.24
C THR A 189 11.23 44.32 -19.62
N GLN A 190 9.91 44.27 -19.68
CA GLN A 190 9.05 45.41 -19.99
C GLN A 190 7.91 45.51 -18.98
N HIS A 191 7.76 46.66 -18.33
CA HIS A 191 6.71 46.90 -17.31
C HIS A 191 6.63 45.79 -16.24
N ASP A 192 7.79 45.41 -15.68
CA ASP A 192 7.96 44.33 -14.69
C ASP A 192 7.54 42.92 -15.16
N LYS A 193 7.28 42.74 -16.46
CA LYS A 193 7.06 41.44 -17.09
C LYS A 193 8.24 41.05 -17.96
N LYS A 194 8.62 39.77 -17.92
CA LYS A 194 9.58 39.21 -18.88
C LYS A 194 8.84 38.85 -20.17
N ILE A 195 9.40 39.22 -21.30
CA ILE A 195 8.90 38.97 -22.65
C ILE A 195 10.01 38.26 -23.43
N VAL A 196 9.66 37.23 -24.18
CA VAL A 196 10.57 36.58 -25.13
C VAL A 196 10.31 37.14 -26.51
N LYS A 197 11.34 37.73 -27.12
CA LYS A 197 11.30 38.21 -28.50
C LYS A 197 12.09 37.28 -29.39
N THR A 198 11.39 36.64 -30.32
CA THR A 198 11.96 35.72 -31.30
C THR A 198 12.61 36.47 -32.47
N TYR A 199 13.43 35.80 -33.28
CA TYR A 199 14.10 36.39 -34.45
C TYR A 199 13.10 36.93 -35.49
N SER A 200 11.98 36.24 -35.68
CA SER A 200 10.86 36.69 -36.52
C SER A 200 10.13 37.94 -35.97
N GLY A 201 10.52 38.42 -34.78
CA GLY A 201 9.97 39.61 -34.15
C GLY A 201 8.70 39.38 -33.35
N ILE A 202 8.30 38.12 -33.14
CA ILE A 202 7.14 37.76 -32.33
C ILE A 202 7.49 37.93 -30.86
N GLU A 203 6.68 38.71 -30.15
CA GLU A 203 6.80 38.98 -28.72
C GLU A 203 5.84 38.07 -27.94
N ILE A 204 6.41 37.29 -27.02
CA ILE A 204 5.71 36.25 -26.27
C ILE A 204 5.78 36.58 -24.79
N GLU A 205 4.62 36.73 -24.15
CA GLU A 205 4.55 36.94 -22.71
C GLU A 205 5.01 35.70 -21.95
N THR A 206 5.77 35.89 -20.88
CA THR A 206 6.19 34.80 -19.98
C THR A 206 5.33 34.75 -18.72
N SER A 207 5.25 33.57 -18.14
CA SER A 207 4.63 33.33 -16.83
C SER A 207 5.41 32.28 -16.04
N ALA A 208 5.05 32.12 -14.76
CA ALA A 208 5.36 30.90 -14.03
C ALA A 208 4.75 29.68 -14.74
N ILE A 209 5.32 28.49 -14.50
CA ILE A 209 4.76 27.23 -15.01
C ILE A 209 3.33 27.09 -14.46
N PRO A 210 2.31 26.84 -15.31
CA PRO A 210 0.92 26.77 -14.87
C PRO A 210 0.71 25.72 -13.78
N SER A 211 -0.08 26.10 -12.77
CA SER A 211 -0.57 25.14 -11.79
C SER A 211 -1.61 24.21 -12.41
N ASN A 212 -1.88 23.09 -11.75
CA ASN A 212 -2.81 22.07 -12.21
C ASN A 212 -4.24 22.59 -12.50
N THR A 213 -4.70 23.63 -11.79
CA THR A 213 -5.99 24.30 -12.02
C THR A 213 -6.09 25.06 -13.34
N ARG A 214 -4.96 25.45 -13.92
CA ARG A 214 -4.86 26.23 -15.17
C ARG A 214 -4.67 25.38 -16.42
N ILE A 215 -4.75 24.06 -16.28
CA ILE A 215 -4.60 23.09 -17.37
C ILE A 215 -5.91 22.32 -17.51
N ASP A 216 -6.48 22.36 -18.71
CA ASP A 216 -7.68 21.63 -19.12
C ASP A 216 -7.42 20.76 -20.35
N LEU A 217 -8.37 19.90 -20.69
CA LEU A 217 -8.28 18.89 -21.75
C LEU A 217 -9.41 19.08 -22.75
N ASP A 218 -9.06 19.13 -24.02
CA ASP A 218 -9.98 19.36 -25.14
C ASP A 218 -9.76 18.28 -26.22
N PRO A 219 -10.31 17.08 -26.03
CA PRO A 219 -10.17 15.98 -26.98
C PRO A 219 -10.90 16.20 -28.30
N GLU A 220 -11.75 17.23 -28.38
CA GLU A 220 -12.49 17.60 -29.59
C GLU A 220 -11.78 18.68 -30.41
N HIS A 221 -10.64 19.21 -29.91
CA HIS A 221 -9.83 20.23 -30.59
C HIS A 221 -10.63 21.49 -30.96
N THR A 222 -11.54 21.90 -30.08
CA THR A 222 -12.38 23.09 -30.23
C THR A 222 -11.65 24.39 -29.82
N GLN A 223 -10.70 24.27 -28.91
CA GLN A 223 -9.94 25.36 -28.28
C GLN A 223 -8.43 25.23 -28.52
N THR A 224 -7.96 24.07 -28.99
CA THR A 224 -6.57 23.84 -29.40
C THR A 224 -6.51 23.12 -30.74
N TYR A 225 -5.57 23.52 -31.59
CA TYR A 225 -5.27 22.81 -32.85
C TYR A 225 -4.20 21.73 -32.66
N GLN A 226 -3.63 21.60 -31.46
CA GLN A 226 -2.56 20.65 -31.16
C GLN A 226 -3.13 19.27 -30.82
N ASP A 227 -2.50 18.22 -31.36
CA ASP A 227 -2.91 16.82 -31.17
C ASP A 227 -2.85 16.37 -29.70
N ASN A 228 -2.07 17.06 -28.86
CA ASN A 228 -1.96 16.79 -27.43
C ASN A 228 -3.25 17.12 -26.64
N GLY A 229 -4.17 17.90 -27.22
CA GLY A 229 -5.46 18.26 -26.64
C GLY A 229 -5.36 19.09 -25.35
N PHE A 230 -4.22 19.71 -25.06
CA PHE A 230 -4.05 20.56 -23.87
C PHE A 230 -4.52 21.99 -24.12
N VAL A 231 -5.23 22.53 -23.14
CA VAL A 231 -5.64 23.93 -23.08
C VAL A 231 -5.07 24.54 -21.80
N VAL A 232 -4.34 25.66 -21.94
CA VAL A 232 -3.65 26.32 -20.83
C VAL A 232 -4.22 27.72 -20.62
N ASN A 233 -4.67 27.99 -19.40
CA ASN A 233 -5.29 29.25 -19.02
C ASN A 233 -4.45 30.00 -17.97
N VAL A 234 -3.48 30.78 -18.44
CA VAL A 234 -2.54 31.51 -17.57
C VAL A 234 -2.85 33.01 -17.47
N ASN A 235 -3.44 33.58 -18.53
CA ASN A 235 -3.78 35.00 -18.66
C ASN A 235 -5.32 35.21 -18.73
N ASP A 236 -6.09 34.39 -18.00
CA ASP A 236 -7.56 34.39 -17.99
C ASP A 236 -8.22 34.12 -19.35
N HIS A 237 -7.44 33.60 -20.31
CA HIS A 237 -7.88 33.22 -21.65
C HIS A 237 -7.38 31.79 -21.94
N PRO A 238 -8.27 30.85 -22.29
CA PRO A 238 -7.86 29.52 -22.73
C PRO A 238 -7.13 29.62 -24.06
N ALA A 239 -5.97 28.98 -24.15
CA ALA A 239 -5.15 28.95 -25.35
C ALA A 239 -4.52 27.55 -25.54
N PRO A 240 -4.06 27.22 -26.76
CA PRO A 240 -3.21 26.05 -26.97
C PRO A 240 -1.99 26.07 -26.06
N MET A 241 -1.36 24.91 -25.84
CA MET A 241 -0.13 24.84 -25.07
C MET A 241 0.98 25.65 -25.76
N GLY A 242 1.69 26.45 -24.97
CA GLY A 242 2.86 27.22 -25.39
C GLY A 242 4.17 26.45 -25.14
N TRP A 243 5.25 27.17 -24.86
CA TRP A 243 6.59 26.59 -24.70
C TRP A 243 7.09 26.70 -23.27
N ILE A 244 8.13 25.95 -22.93
CA ILE A 244 8.86 26.08 -21.67
C ILE A 244 10.33 26.33 -22.00
N ILE A 245 10.91 27.39 -21.44
CA ILE A 245 12.35 27.66 -21.53
C ILE A 245 12.97 27.67 -20.14
N ASN A 246 14.25 27.37 -20.05
CA ASN A 246 15.03 27.65 -18.84
C ASN A 246 15.82 28.95 -19.05
N GLU A 247 15.56 29.95 -18.21
CA GLU A 247 16.14 31.29 -18.37
C GLU A 247 17.64 31.32 -18.11
N ASN A 248 18.14 30.43 -17.24
CA ASN A 248 19.53 30.42 -16.81
C ASN A 248 20.46 29.92 -17.92
N ASN A 249 20.01 28.91 -18.68
CA ASN A 249 20.79 28.31 -19.78
C ASN A 249 20.26 28.70 -21.18
N LYS A 250 19.15 29.45 -21.25
CA LYS A 250 18.45 29.88 -22.47
C LYS A 250 18.08 28.73 -23.42
N LYS A 251 17.82 27.54 -22.89
CA LYS A 251 17.39 26.38 -23.70
C LYS A 251 15.87 26.24 -23.69
N LEU A 252 15.33 25.89 -24.85
CA LEU A 252 13.97 25.40 -25.01
C LEU A 252 13.87 23.96 -24.46
N VAL A 253 12.92 23.71 -23.57
CA VAL A 253 12.51 22.34 -23.24
C VAL A 253 11.79 21.78 -24.45
N LYS A 254 12.29 20.66 -24.99
CA LYS A 254 11.69 20.01 -26.17
C LYS A 254 10.17 19.87 -26.02
N PRO A 255 9.37 20.16 -27.06
CA PRO A 255 7.92 20.15 -26.97
C PRO A 255 7.34 18.88 -26.35
N GLU A 256 7.85 17.71 -26.73
CA GLU A 256 7.47 16.41 -26.17
C GLU A 256 7.63 16.31 -24.63
N HIS A 257 8.72 16.87 -24.08
CA HIS A 257 8.96 16.89 -22.65
C HIS A 257 8.13 17.98 -21.96
N ALA A 258 7.91 19.12 -22.62
CA ALA A 258 7.01 20.15 -22.11
C ALA A 258 5.56 19.63 -21.98
N GLU A 259 5.12 18.80 -22.93
CA GLU A 259 3.82 18.12 -22.87
C GLU A 259 3.75 17.17 -21.68
N ASP A 260 4.80 16.37 -21.47
CA ASP A 260 4.88 15.45 -20.33
C ASP A 260 4.91 16.21 -18.97
N ILE A 261 5.55 17.38 -18.89
CA ILE A 261 5.48 18.25 -17.70
C ILE A 261 4.03 18.66 -17.41
N LEU A 262 3.32 19.19 -18.41
CA LEU A 262 1.92 19.61 -18.23
C LEU A 262 1.00 18.43 -17.93
N ARG A 263 1.27 17.27 -18.54
CA ARG A 263 0.56 16.01 -18.26
C ARG A 263 0.73 15.58 -16.80
N VAL A 264 1.95 15.55 -16.27
CA VAL A 264 2.22 15.23 -14.86
C VAL A 264 1.54 16.23 -13.92
N ILE A 265 1.64 17.53 -14.21
CA ILE A 265 0.96 18.57 -13.42
C ILE A 265 -0.56 18.38 -13.48
N ARG A 266 -1.14 18.09 -14.65
CA ARG A 266 -2.59 17.90 -14.79
C ARG A 266 -3.08 16.63 -14.11
N ILE A 267 -2.32 15.54 -14.16
CA ILE A 267 -2.62 14.32 -13.42
C ILE A 267 -2.62 14.60 -11.92
N SER A 268 -1.76 15.48 -11.41
CA SER A 268 -1.79 15.84 -9.98
C SER A 268 -3.09 16.52 -9.52
N LYS A 269 -3.91 17.08 -10.43
CA LYS A 269 -5.28 17.56 -10.15
C LYS A 269 -6.21 16.34 -10.14
N SER A 270 -6.49 15.83 -8.94
CA SER A 270 -7.43 14.76 -8.58
C SER A 270 -8.63 14.59 -9.54
N GLY A 271 -9.14 13.37 -9.70
CA GLY A 271 -10.28 13.03 -10.55
C GLY A 271 -10.01 12.47 -11.97
N PHE A 272 -8.80 12.04 -12.33
CA PHE A 272 -8.40 11.41 -13.59
C PHE A 272 -9.32 10.26 -14.00
N ARG A 273 -9.65 9.34 -13.09
CA ARG A 273 -10.54 8.19 -13.37
C ARG A 273 -11.99 8.58 -13.64
N ARG A 274 -12.39 9.81 -13.28
CA ARG A 274 -13.73 10.37 -13.58
C ARG A 274 -13.72 11.20 -14.86
N LEU A 275 -12.54 11.43 -15.46
CA LEU A 275 -12.49 12.07 -16.75
C LEU A 275 -13.18 11.16 -17.77
N PRO A 276 -13.93 11.76 -18.72
CA PRO A 276 -14.37 11.04 -19.91
C PRO A 276 -13.20 10.27 -20.55
N GLU A 277 -13.47 9.08 -21.08
CA GLU A 277 -12.43 8.16 -21.57
C GLU A 277 -11.48 8.83 -22.58
N ASN A 278 -12.00 9.70 -23.45
CA ASN A 278 -11.24 10.49 -24.42
C ASN A 278 -10.27 11.49 -23.75
N GLN A 279 -10.68 12.16 -22.68
CA GLN A 279 -9.80 13.03 -21.89
C GLN A 279 -8.75 12.21 -21.11
N GLY A 280 -9.16 11.06 -20.56
CA GLY A 280 -8.25 10.12 -19.89
C GLY A 280 -7.15 9.62 -20.83
N LYS A 281 -7.49 9.33 -22.09
CA LYS A 281 -6.52 8.90 -23.12
C LYS A 281 -5.43 9.95 -23.35
N LEU A 282 -5.75 11.24 -23.44
CA LEU A 282 -4.76 12.31 -23.64
C LEU A 282 -3.69 12.35 -22.54
N LEU A 283 -4.09 12.06 -21.30
CA LEU A 283 -3.19 11.98 -20.15
C LEU A 283 -2.40 10.67 -20.07
N MET A 284 -2.74 9.67 -20.88
CA MET A 284 -2.05 8.38 -20.97
C MET A 284 -1.12 8.25 -22.20
N LEU A 285 -0.95 9.35 -22.97
CA LEU A 285 0.00 9.45 -24.10
C LEU A 285 1.43 9.83 -23.64
N GLY A 286 2.39 9.83 -24.58
CA GLY A 286 3.78 10.22 -24.30
C GLY A 286 4.58 9.13 -23.56
N LEU A 287 5.40 9.53 -22.59
CA LEU A 287 6.16 8.58 -21.72
C LEU A 287 5.26 7.67 -20.86
N MET A 288 3.94 7.91 -20.88
CA MET A 288 2.93 7.04 -20.25
C MET A 288 2.49 5.87 -21.15
N LYS A 289 2.77 5.91 -22.46
CA LYS A 289 2.36 4.90 -23.46
C LYS A 289 3.31 3.69 -23.45
N GLY A 290 2.77 2.46 -23.51
CA GLY A 290 3.58 1.23 -23.53
C GLY A 290 3.98 0.69 -22.16
N ASN A 291 3.50 1.33 -21.08
CA ASN A 291 3.70 0.91 -19.70
C ASN A 291 2.72 -0.19 -19.23
N GLU A 292 2.27 -1.03 -20.16
CA GLU A 292 1.27 -2.08 -19.94
C GLU A 292 1.85 -3.25 -19.12
N HIS A 293 3.18 -3.36 -19.05
CA HIS A 293 3.93 -4.38 -18.32
C HIS A 293 4.54 -3.89 -16.99
N ILE A 294 4.22 -2.66 -16.56
CA ILE A 294 4.79 -2.05 -15.34
C ILE A 294 4.25 -2.73 -14.07
N LEU A 295 5.18 -3.17 -13.21
CA LEU A 295 4.93 -3.94 -11.99
C LEU A 295 4.13 -3.17 -10.93
N HIS A 296 3.51 -3.89 -9.99
CA HIS A 296 2.71 -3.36 -8.88
C HIS A 296 3.50 -2.48 -7.88
N THR A 297 4.82 -2.52 -7.94
CA THR A 297 5.75 -1.65 -7.20
C THR A 297 6.10 -0.36 -7.95
N GLN A 298 5.35 -0.04 -9.02
CA GLN A 298 5.66 1.05 -9.94
C GLN A 298 4.37 1.77 -10.35
N ASN A 299 4.24 3.04 -10.00
CA ASN A 299 3.14 3.87 -10.47
C ASN A 299 3.47 4.38 -11.88
N ARG A 300 2.57 4.19 -12.84
CA ARG A 300 2.76 4.63 -14.24
C ARG A 300 3.14 6.10 -14.36
N SER A 301 2.46 6.94 -13.57
CA SER A 301 2.70 8.38 -13.55
C SER A 301 4.03 8.72 -12.91
N PHE A 302 4.45 7.96 -11.90
CA PHE A 302 5.74 8.18 -11.26
C PHE A 302 6.92 7.67 -12.07
N ASN A 303 6.76 6.60 -12.85
CA ASN A 303 7.82 6.16 -13.77
C ASN A 303 8.00 7.14 -14.93
N ALA A 304 6.91 7.67 -15.50
CA ALA A 304 7.01 8.74 -16.49
C ALA A 304 7.63 10.00 -15.89
N MET A 305 7.26 10.36 -14.65
CA MET A 305 7.87 11.46 -13.90
C MET A 305 9.36 11.22 -13.66
N ASP A 306 9.79 10.02 -13.26
CA ASP A 306 11.20 9.70 -13.00
C ASP A 306 12.07 9.94 -14.25
N ILE A 307 11.63 9.47 -15.42
CA ILE A 307 12.33 9.67 -16.70
C ILE A 307 12.37 11.17 -17.05
N LEU A 308 11.23 11.85 -16.94
CA LEU A 308 11.13 13.26 -17.25
C LEU A 308 12.07 14.10 -16.36
N LEU A 309 12.09 13.81 -15.06
CA LEU A 309 12.94 14.52 -14.10
C LEU A 309 14.44 14.25 -14.35
N GLU A 310 14.81 13.04 -14.76
CA GLU A 310 16.19 12.73 -15.16
C GLU A 310 16.61 13.50 -16.42
N ILE A 311 15.71 13.65 -17.40
CA ILE A 311 15.94 14.48 -18.58
C ILE A 311 16.08 15.95 -18.17
N LEU A 312 15.19 16.45 -17.30
CA LEU A 312 15.22 17.83 -16.82
C LEU A 312 16.51 18.17 -16.06
N GLU A 313 17.00 17.25 -15.25
CA GLU A 313 18.28 17.38 -14.55
C GLU A 313 19.45 17.43 -15.53
N LYS A 314 19.56 16.42 -16.41
CA LYS A 314 20.72 16.28 -17.32
C LYS A 314 20.80 17.35 -18.40
N GLU A 315 19.67 17.68 -19.03
CA GLU A 315 19.66 18.56 -20.21
C GLU A 315 19.47 20.04 -19.84
N TYR A 316 18.76 20.32 -18.74
CA TYR A 316 18.29 21.66 -18.37
C TYR A 316 18.74 22.13 -16.98
N GLY A 317 19.43 21.30 -16.19
CA GLY A 317 19.98 21.69 -14.89
C GLY A 317 18.93 21.85 -13.79
N PHE A 318 17.78 21.20 -13.91
CA PHE A 318 16.80 21.11 -12.83
C PHE A 318 17.36 20.28 -11.67
N ASP A 319 17.16 20.73 -10.43
CA ASP A 319 17.44 19.97 -9.21
C ASP A 319 16.15 19.32 -8.69
N PRO A 320 15.93 18.03 -8.99
CA PRO A 320 14.73 17.30 -8.57
C PRO A 320 14.72 16.96 -7.07
N SER A 321 15.84 17.11 -6.34
CA SER A 321 15.86 16.88 -4.89
C SER A 321 14.94 17.84 -4.13
N GLN A 322 14.68 19.03 -4.70
CA GLN A 322 13.76 20.04 -4.14
C GLN A 322 12.27 19.63 -4.21
N LEU A 323 11.94 18.57 -4.95
CA LEU A 323 10.56 18.07 -5.04
C LEU A 323 10.17 17.21 -3.83
N MET A 324 11.15 16.62 -3.16
CA MET A 324 10.96 15.81 -1.95
C MET A 324 12.13 16.03 -1.00
N ASP A 325 12.20 17.25 -0.49
CA ASP A 325 13.26 17.69 0.42
C ASP A 325 13.05 17.17 1.85
N SER A 326 14.02 17.46 2.72
CA SER A 326 13.93 17.14 4.15
C SER A 326 12.73 17.83 4.83
N THR A 327 12.25 18.96 4.30
CA THR A 327 11.07 19.67 4.83
C THR A 327 9.79 18.84 4.64
N VAL A 328 9.58 18.25 3.46
CA VAL A 328 8.43 17.37 3.19
C VAL A 328 8.47 16.14 4.10
N ILE A 329 9.63 15.47 4.19
CA ILE A 329 9.82 14.28 5.03
C ILE A 329 9.57 14.62 6.50
N LYS A 330 10.15 15.72 7.01
CA LYS A 330 9.91 16.20 8.38
C LYS A 330 8.46 16.54 8.63
N ARG A 331 7.75 17.15 7.67
CA ARG A 331 6.32 17.47 7.81
C ARG A 331 5.49 16.20 7.97
N VAL A 332 5.75 15.20 7.14
CA VAL A 332 5.04 13.90 7.17
C VAL A 332 5.36 13.15 8.46
N TYR A 333 6.63 13.12 8.86
CA TYR A 333 7.06 12.54 10.13
C TYR A 333 6.39 13.24 11.33
N ASN A 334 6.38 14.58 11.37
CA ASN A 334 5.75 15.35 12.44
C ASN A 334 4.24 15.16 12.47
N GLN A 335 3.59 15.04 11.31
CA GLN A 335 2.16 14.76 11.22
C GLN A 335 1.86 13.35 11.76
N MET A 336 2.63 12.34 11.35
CA MET A 336 2.49 10.97 11.86
C MET A 336 2.71 10.89 13.38
N GLN A 337 3.73 11.58 13.90
CA GLN A 337 4.01 11.65 15.34
C GLN A 337 2.93 12.39 16.13
N ARG A 338 2.34 13.44 15.54
CA ARG A 338 1.19 14.15 16.12
C ARG A 338 -0.02 13.23 16.16
N ASP A 339 -0.33 12.59 15.03
CA ASP A 339 -1.43 11.66 14.92
C ASP A 339 -1.25 10.49 15.89
N ALA A 340 -0.05 9.95 16.10
CA ALA A 340 0.21 8.90 17.10
C ALA A 340 -0.12 9.31 18.54
N LYS A 341 -0.05 10.61 18.85
CA LYS A 341 -0.36 11.15 20.18
C LYS A 341 -1.85 11.51 20.31
N GLU A 342 -2.41 12.12 19.28
CA GLU A 342 -3.76 12.70 19.30
C GLU A 342 -4.84 11.70 18.84
N LYS A 343 -4.48 10.76 17.97
CA LYS A 343 -5.35 9.75 17.36
C LYS A 343 -4.78 8.36 17.70
N ASP A 344 -5.63 7.37 17.95
CA ASP A 344 -5.19 6.01 18.33
C ASP A 344 -4.55 5.22 17.16
N ILE A 345 -3.79 5.87 16.26
CA ILE A 345 -3.30 5.26 15.02
C ILE A 345 -2.32 4.10 15.24
N VAL A 346 -1.56 4.12 16.34
CA VAL A 346 -0.64 3.02 16.67
C VAL A 346 -1.43 1.80 17.13
N GLU A 347 -2.44 2.02 17.96
CA GLU A 347 -3.37 0.98 18.37
C GLU A 347 -4.11 0.37 17.18
N ASP A 348 -4.52 1.21 16.22
CA ASP A 348 -5.16 0.78 14.99
C ASP A 348 -4.21 -0.06 14.10
N LEU A 349 -2.92 0.32 13.99
CA LEU A 349 -1.91 -0.51 13.29
C LEU A 349 -1.70 -1.88 13.93
N LEU A 350 -1.62 -1.92 15.26
CA LEU A 350 -1.46 -3.17 15.99
C LEU A 350 -2.71 -4.05 15.84
N THR A 351 -3.90 -3.43 15.88
CA THR A 351 -5.18 -4.12 15.59
C THR A 351 -5.23 -4.64 14.15
N LEU A 352 -4.75 -3.87 13.17
CA LEU A 352 -4.65 -4.30 11.77
C LEU A 352 -3.76 -5.52 11.57
N ASN A 353 -2.64 -5.61 12.30
CA ASN A 353 -1.79 -6.81 12.24
C ASN A 353 -2.60 -8.07 12.60
N LEU A 354 -3.39 -8.00 13.66
CA LEU A 354 -4.26 -9.11 14.09
C LEU A 354 -5.38 -9.35 13.07
N ALA A 355 -5.97 -8.30 12.51
CA ALA A 355 -6.99 -8.42 11.48
C ALA A 355 -6.46 -9.17 10.25
N PHE A 356 -5.25 -8.84 9.76
CA PHE A 356 -4.58 -9.56 8.67
C PHE A 356 -4.27 -11.02 9.02
N GLU A 357 -3.94 -11.30 10.29
CA GLU A 357 -3.72 -12.66 10.78
C GLU A 357 -5.01 -13.49 10.76
N MET A 358 -6.12 -12.90 11.21
CA MET A 358 -7.41 -13.57 11.39
C MET A 358 -8.12 -13.90 10.08
N VAL A 359 -7.85 -13.18 8.99
CA VAL A 359 -8.44 -13.44 7.66
C VAL A 359 -7.66 -14.48 6.84
N GLN A 360 -6.54 -15.01 7.34
CA GLN A 360 -5.77 -16.02 6.61
C GLN A 360 -6.59 -17.26 6.20
N PRO A 361 -7.54 -17.78 6.99
CA PRO A 361 -8.40 -18.89 6.55
C PRO A 361 -9.19 -18.58 5.27
N LEU A 362 -9.71 -17.35 5.13
CA LEU A 362 -10.42 -16.91 3.92
C LEU A 362 -9.51 -16.89 2.70
N LYS A 363 -8.22 -16.57 2.90
CA LYS A 363 -7.21 -16.54 1.84
C LYS A 363 -6.77 -17.94 1.43
N THR A 364 -6.47 -18.81 2.40
CA THR A 364 -6.02 -20.19 2.16
C THR A 364 -7.06 -20.99 1.36
N THR A 365 -8.34 -20.73 1.59
CA THR A 365 -9.46 -21.48 1.00
C THR A 365 -9.98 -20.89 -0.31
N LEU A 366 -9.42 -19.76 -0.76
CA LEU A 366 -9.97 -19.00 -1.89
C LEU A 366 -9.97 -19.79 -3.21
N GLU A 367 -8.96 -20.62 -3.46
CA GLU A 367 -8.89 -21.46 -4.67
C GLU A 367 -9.99 -22.53 -4.72
N GLN A 368 -10.56 -22.88 -3.57
CA GLN A 368 -11.64 -23.87 -3.42
C GLN A 368 -13.01 -23.20 -3.30
N SER A 369 -13.06 -21.86 -3.35
CA SER A 369 -14.24 -21.05 -3.11
C SER A 369 -14.85 -20.57 -4.44
N VAL A 370 -16.15 -20.26 -4.41
CA VAL A 370 -16.84 -19.54 -5.49
C VAL A 370 -16.75 -18.02 -5.34
N ARG A 371 -16.13 -17.53 -4.26
CA ARG A 371 -15.91 -16.10 -4.01
C ARG A 371 -15.01 -15.52 -5.11
N HIS A 372 -15.17 -14.22 -5.37
CA HIS A 372 -14.37 -13.52 -6.36
C HIS A 372 -12.86 -13.70 -6.07
N PRO A 373 -12.04 -14.10 -7.06
CA PRO A 373 -10.62 -14.36 -6.85
C PRO A 373 -9.86 -13.06 -6.54
N LEU A 374 -8.81 -13.17 -5.73
CA LEU A 374 -7.93 -12.03 -5.48
C LEU A 374 -7.18 -11.66 -6.76
N LEU A 375 -7.16 -10.36 -7.08
CA LEU A 375 -6.30 -9.87 -8.13
C LEU A 375 -4.84 -10.17 -7.81
N LYS A 376 -4.03 -10.46 -8.83
CA LYS A 376 -2.61 -10.86 -8.68
C LYS A 376 -1.80 -9.97 -7.72
N HIS A 377 -2.09 -8.68 -7.67
CA HIS A 377 -1.41 -7.70 -6.81
C HIS A 377 -1.87 -7.67 -5.34
N LEU A 378 -3.00 -8.29 -5.03
CA LEU A 378 -3.58 -8.40 -3.69
C LEU A 378 -3.26 -9.75 -3.05
N THR A 379 -2.17 -10.40 -3.45
CA THR A 379 -1.82 -11.77 -3.02
C THR A 379 -0.70 -11.81 -1.96
N ASN A 380 -0.27 -10.65 -1.45
CA ASN A 380 0.79 -10.53 -0.44
C ASN A 380 0.64 -11.53 0.70
N SER A 381 1.75 -12.16 1.12
CA SER A 381 1.75 -13.08 2.26
C SER A 381 1.53 -12.32 3.57
N TYR A 382 1.03 -13.00 4.60
CA TYR A 382 0.89 -12.41 5.94
C TYR A 382 2.22 -11.84 6.45
N THR A 383 3.33 -12.56 6.26
CA THR A 383 4.69 -12.08 6.58
C THR A 383 5.01 -10.74 5.92
N THR A 384 4.59 -10.55 4.66
CA THR A 384 4.81 -9.30 3.91
C THR A 384 3.98 -8.16 4.51
N ASN A 385 2.70 -8.41 4.80
CA ASN A 385 1.82 -7.42 5.41
C ASN A 385 2.35 -7.02 6.80
N GLN A 386 2.71 -7.99 7.63
CA GLN A 386 3.30 -7.74 8.94
C GLN A 386 4.62 -6.97 8.84
N ASN A 387 5.52 -7.32 7.91
CA ASN A 387 6.77 -6.59 7.72
C ASN A 387 6.53 -5.14 7.28
N THR A 388 5.47 -4.89 6.51
CA THR A 388 5.06 -3.54 6.12
C THR A 388 4.65 -2.70 7.34
N LEU A 389 3.85 -3.26 8.25
CA LEU A 389 3.48 -2.59 9.50
C LEU A 389 4.70 -2.31 10.38
N LYS A 390 5.62 -3.27 10.50
CA LYS A 390 6.90 -3.10 11.21
C LYS A 390 7.73 -1.99 10.57
N ALA A 391 7.80 -1.93 9.24
CA ALA A 391 8.53 -0.91 8.52
C ALA A 391 7.95 0.49 8.77
N ILE A 392 6.62 0.64 8.78
CA ILE A 392 5.96 1.92 9.14
C ILE A 392 6.31 2.32 10.57
N ILE A 393 6.10 1.42 11.55
CA ILE A 393 6.39 1.71 12.96
C ILE A 393 7.87 2.07 13.15
N TYR A 394 8.77 1.36 12.49
CA TYR A 394 10.20 1.61 12.55
C TYR A 394 10.59 2.95 11.89
N ALA A 395 10.14 3.19 10.66
CA ALA A 395 10.51 4.36 9.87
C ALA A 395 10.08 5.67 10.54
N PHE A 396 8.89 5.65 11.16
CA PHE A 396 8.33 6.79 11.88
C PHE A 396 8.61 6.78 13.38
N ASP A 397 9.28 5.76 13.92
CA ASP A 397 9.57 5.61 15.35
C ASP A 397 8.30 5.73 16.22
N LEU A 398 7.27 4.96 15.86
CA LEU A 398 5.97 4.99 16.52
C LEU A 398 6.02 4.22 17.85
N GLN A 399 5.40 4.80 18.87
CA GLN A 399 5.28 4.24 20.22
C GLN A 399 3.81 4.22 20.62
N LYS A 400 3.47 3.32 21.55
CA LYS A 400 2.14 3.30 22.16
C LYS A 400 1.93 4.57 23.00
N LYS A 401 0.67 4.87 23.33
CA LYS A 401 0.30 6.10 24.06
C LYS A 401 0.96 6.23 25.43
N ASP A 402 1.25 5.11 26.08
CA ASP A 402 1.96 5.05 27.35
C ASP A 402 3.49 5.21 27.21
N GLY A 403 4.00 5.40 25.99
CA GLY A 403 5.42 5.50 25.66
C GLY A 403 6.12 4.16 25.50
N SER A 404 5.40 3.03 25.63
CA SER A 404 5.98 1.72 25.40
C SER A 404 6.23 1.45 23.90
N PRO A 405 7.21 0.60 23.53
CA PRO A 405 7.49 0.31 22.13
C PRO A 405 6.32 -0.39 21.44
N ALA A 406 5.92 0.07 20.25
CA ALA A 406 4.99 -0.66 19.39
C ALA A 406 5.67 -1.82 18.62
N LEU A 407 7.01 -1.79 18.55
CA LEU A 407 7.85 -2.79 17.90
C LEU A 407 9.07 -3.09 18.78
N TYR A 408 9.20 -4.35 19.20
CA TYR A 408 10.36 -4.87 19.90
C TYR A 408 11.33 -5.48 18.90
N LEU A 409 12.40 -4.77 18.59
CA LEU A 409 13.41 -5.19 17.62
C LEU A 409 14.32 -6.28 18.17
N ASP A 410 14.81 -7.13 17.27
CA ASP A 410 15.96 -8.00 17.54
C ASP A 410 17.19 -7.14 17.88
N ARG A 411 17.88 -7.49 18.98
CA ARG A 411 18.99 -6.69 19.51
C ARG A 411 20.25 -6.78 18.64
N GLU A 412 20.48 -7.92 18.00
CA GLU A 412 21.71 -8.20 17.25
C GLU A 412 21.56 -7.79 15.78
N MET A 413 20.44 -8.15 15.15
CA MET A 413 20.20 -7.92 13.73
C MET A 413 18.79 -7.35 13.50
N PRO A 414 18.51 -6.08 13.85
CA PRO A 414 17.19 -5.47 13.71
C PRO A 414 16.71 -5.38 12.25
N ILE A 415 17.64 -5.31 11.30
CA ILE A 415 17.36 -5.20 9.86
C ILE A 415 18.22 -6.20 9.11
N THR A 416 17.62 -6.97 8.22
CA THR A 416 18.32 -7.94 7.36
C THR A 416 17.78 -7.89 5.93
N THR A 417 18.58 -8.32 4.96
CA THR A 417 18.09 -8.60 3.61
C THR A 417 17.39 -9.95 3.58
N ASP A 418 16.23 -10.03 2.93
CA ASP A 418 15.44 -11.26 2.79
C ASP A 418 15.10 -11.46 1.31
N GLU A 419 15.44 -12.62 0.75
CA GLU A 419 15.23 -12.91 -0.68
C GLU A 419 13.74 -12.99 -1.06
N GLY A 420 12.86 -13.28 -0.09
CA GLY A 420 11.41 -13.34 -0.28
C GLY A 420 10.72 -11.98 -0.16
N LEU A 421 11.44 -10.92 0.21
CA LEU A 421 10.91 -9.56 0.33
C LEU A 421 11.62 -8.62 -0.63
N ILE A 422 10.85 -7.80 -1.35
CA ILE A 422 11.42 -6.70 -2.15
C ILE A 422 12.09 -5.65 -1.22
N ASP A 423 11.68 -5.58 0.05
CA ASP A 423 12.21 -4.66 1.07
C ASP A 423 13.19 -5.37 1.99
N VAL A 424 13.84 -4.62 2.87
CA VAL A 424 14.49 -5.21 4.04
C VAL A 424 13.46 -5.87 4.97
N ARG A 425 13.91 -6.90 5.67
CA ARG A 425 13.18 -7.52 6.77
C ARG A 425 13.48 -6.79 8.07
N ILE A 426 12.41 -6.38 8.76
CA ILE A 426 12.48 -5.81 10.10
C ILE A 426 12.32 -6.95 11.11
N ASN A 427 13.43 -7.34 11.72
CA ASN A 427 13.46 -8.41 12.71
C ASN A 427 13.01 -7.87 14.06
N GLY A 428 11.92 -8.44 14.54
CA GLY A 428 11.27 -8.03 15.77
C GLY A 428 9.83 -8.51 15.84
N GLN A 429 9.20 -8.24 16.97
CA GLN A 429 7.81 -8.56 17.24
C GLN A 429 7.02 -7.28 17.46
N LEU A 430 5.86 -7.19 16.81
CA LEU A 430 4.90 -6.12 17.09
C LEU A 430 4.33 -6.35 18.49
N ALA A 431 4.07 -5.26 19.22
CA ALA A 431 3.35 -5.33 20.48
C ALA A 431 1.88 -5.72 20.25
N ASP A 432 1.22 -6.24 21.27
CA ASP A 432 -0.23 -6.40 21.24
C ASP A 432 -0.92 -5.03 21.43
N PRO A 433 -2.06 -4.78 20.75
CA PRO A 433 -2.91 -3.62 21.04
C PRO A 433 -3.52 -3.74 22.44
N ASP A 434 -3.77 -2.61 23.09
CA ASP A 434 -4.37 -2.57 24.44
C ASP A 434 -5.91 -2.72 24.45
N LEU A 435 -6.50 -2.69 23.25
CA LEU A 435 -7.92 -2.57 22.95
C LEU A 435 -8.58 -1.49 23.81
N THR A 436 -7.94 -0.32 23.87
CA THR A 436 -8.47 0.84 24.63
C THR A 436 -9.71 1.44 23.99
N ASN A 437 -9.77 1.42 22.65
CA ASN A 437 -10.95 1.78 21.90
C ASN A 437 -11.85 0.53 21.71
N PRO A 438 -13.09 0.51 22.24
CA PRO A 438 -13.95 -0.67 22.17
C PRO A 438 -14.28 -1.08 20.72
N LYS A 439 -14.23 -0.15 19.76
CA LYS A 439 -14.44 -0.44 18.34
C LYS A 439 -13.36 -1.34 17.74
N ASN A 440 -12.13 -1.31 18.28
CA ASN A 440 -11.08 -2.25 17.86
C ASN A 440 -11.38 -3.67 18.36
N ALA A 441 -11.94 -3.82 19.56
CA ALA A 441 -12.42 -5.11 20.04
C ALA A 441 -13.64 -5.59 19.22
N ALA A 442 -14.57 -4.71 18.89
CA ALA A 442 -15.71 -5.00 18.02
C ALA A 442 -15.25 -5.49 16.63
N ALA A 443 -14.25 -4.84 16.04
CA ALA A 443 -13.68 -5.22 14.75
C ALA A 443 -13.11 -6.63 14.77
N LEU A 444 -12.23 -6.93 15.73
CA LEU A 444 -11.62 -8.26 15.87
C LEU A 444 -12.67 -9.34 16.14
N LEU A 445 -13.65 -9.07 17.02
CA LEU A 445 -14.74 -10.01 17.29
C LEU A 445 -15.60 -10.25 16.06
N SER A 446 -15.86 -9.21 15.26
CA SER A 446 -16.63 -9.31 14.02
C SER A 446 -15.92 -10.17 12.98
N ILE A 447 -14.61 -9.98 12.81
CA ILE A 447 -13.78 -10.83 11.93
C ILE A 447 -13.86 -12.28 12.41
N ALA A 448 -13.75 -12.53 13.72
CA ALA A 448 -13.79 -13.88 14.27
C ALA A 448 -15.11 -14.59 13.95
N VAL A 449 -16.24 -13.90 14.11
CA VAL A 449 -17.58 -14.43 13.79
C VAL A 449 -17.70 -14.69 12.29
N LEU A 450 -17.40 -13.70 11.44
CA LEU A 450 -17.53 -13.82 9.98
C LEU A 450 -16.67 -14.94 9.41
N VAL A 451 -15.38 -14.98 9.76
CA VAL A 451 -14.46 -16.00 9.24
C VAL A 451 -14.89 -17.39 9.71
N SER A 452 -15.32 -17.53 10.97
CA SER A 452 -15.80 -18.82 11.49
C SER A 452 -17.03 -19.31 10.75
N GLU A 453 -18.05 -18.45 10.62
CA GLU A 453 -19.30 -18.80 9.94
C GLU A 453 -19.05 -19.12 8.46
N GLN A 454 -18.20 -18.34 7.77
CA GLN A 454 -17.85 -18.61 6.38
C GLN A 454 -17.12 -19.95 6.22
N MET A 455 -16.15 -20.27 7.07
CA MET A 455 -15.43 -21.55 6.99
C MET A 455 -16.33 -22.74 7.32
N ILE A 456 -17.25 -22.60 8.26
CA ILE A 456 -18.24 -23.64 8.57
C ILE A 456 -19.10 -23.95 7.34
N LEU A 457 -19.62 -22.92 6.66
CA LEU A 457 -20.49 -23.10 5.49
C LEU A 457 -19.71 -23.58 4.26
N GLU A 458 -18.74 -22.78 3.84
CA GLU A 458 -18.05 -22.90 2.56
C GLU A 458 -17.10 -24.09 2.52
N GLN A 459 -16.51 -24.48 3.65
CA GLN A 459 -15.56 -25.59 3.73
C GLN A 459 -16.16 -26.79 4.45
N LEU A 460 -16.60 -26.62 5.70
CA LEU A 460 -16.94 -27.78 6.53
C LEU A 460 -18.24 -28.47 6.10
N LEU A 461 -19.33 -27.71 5.94
CA LEU A 461 -20.63 -28.23 5.56
C LEU A 461 -20.65 -28.68 4.10
N ARG A 462 -20.04 -27.90 3.20
CA ARG A 462 -19.85 -28.29 1.80
C ARG A 462 -19.15 -29.64 1.67
N ASP A 463 -18.00 -29.80 2.30
CA ASP A 463 -17.19 -31.03 2.18
C ASP A 463 -17.85 -32.23 2.84
N THR A 464 -18.67 -32.00 3.86
CA THR A 464 -19.50 -33.07 4.45
C THR A 464 -20.46 -33.67 3.42
N LEU A 465 -21.02 -32.83 2.55
CA LEU A 465 -21.94 -33.27 1.49
C LEU A 465 -21.21 -33.80 0.26
N HIS A 466 -20.05 -33.23 -0.08
CA HIS A 466 -19.29 -33.63 -1.27
C HIS A 466 -18.43 -34.89 -1.05
N TYR A 467 -17.76 -35.02 0.09
CA TYR A 467 -16.82 -36.12 0.39
C TYR A 467 -17.32 -37.11 1.47
N GLY A 468 -18.40 -36.78 2.18
CA GLY A 468 -18.99 -37.63 3.20
C GLY A 468 -18.42 -37.43 4.62
N GLU A 469 -19.01 -38.13 5.59
CA GLU A 469 -18.76 -37.93 7.04
C GLU A 469 -17.35 -38.29 7.51
N GLU A 470 -16.64 -39.14 6.75
CA GLU A 470 -15.28 -39.55 7.09
C GLU A 470 -14.24 -38.46 6.76
N HIS A 471 -14.62 -37.45 5.98
CA HIS A 471 -13.73 -36.35 5.61
C HIS A 471 -13.32 -35.55 6.86
N PRO A 472 -12.05 -35.10 6.98
CA PRO A 472 -11.59 -34.33 8.14
C PRO A 472 -12.46 -33.11 8.47
N ASN A 473 -12.94 -32.42 7.43
CA ASN A 473 -13.80 -31.25 7.59
C ASN A 473 -15.20 -31.61 8.13
N ALA A 474 -15.73 -32.79 7.77
CA ALA A 474 -17.00 -33.28 8.31
C ALA A 474 -16.89 -33.69 9.78
N ARG A 475 -15.80 -34.39 10.14
CA ARG A 475 -15.49 -34.72 11.53
C ARG A 475 -15.30 -33.45 12.39
N ALA A 476 -14.64 -32.43 11.82
CA ALA A 476 -14.49 -31.13 12.47
C ALA A 476 -15.83 -30.42 12.67
N LEU A 477 -16.71 -30.41 11.66
CA LEU A 477 -18.07 -29.85 11.79
C LEU A 477 -18.83 -30.54 12.91
N LYS A 478 -18.84 -31.88 12.91
CA LYS A 478 -19.51 -32.68 13.94
C LYS A 478 -18.98 -32.36 15.35
N ALA A 479 -17.66 -32.21 15.50
CA ALA A 479 -17.04 -31.82 16.76
C ALA A 479 -17.38 -30.38 17.20
N ILE A 480 -17.44 -29.42 16.27
CA ILE A 480 -17.82 -28.03 16.54
C ILE A 480 -19.27 -27.93 17.02
N LEU A 481 -20.18 -28.64 16.36
CA LEU A 481 -21.60 -28.60 16.68
C LEU A 481 -21.91 -29.35 17.98
N ASN A 482 -21.19 -30.46 18.21
CA ASN A 482 -21.39 -31.39 19.33
C ASN A 482 -22.87 -31.77 19.52
N ASP A 483 -23.56 -32.01 18.40
CA ASP A 483 -24.97 -32.31 18.31
C ASP A 483 -25.25 -33.03 16.98
N ASP A 484 -25.45 -34.34 17.07
CA ASP A 484 -25.62 -35.21 15.90
C ASP A 484 -26.94 -34.94 15.15
N GLU A 485 -28.02 -34.61 15.88
CA GLU A 485 -29.31 -34.30 15.27
C GLU A 485 -29.21 -32.98 14.50
N PHE A 486 -28.60 -31.97 15.10
CA PHE A 486 -28.38 -30.69 14.44
C PHE A 486 -27.44 -30.82 13.22
N PHE A 487 -26.39 -31.62 13.32
CA PHE A 487 -25.50 -31.92 12.19
C PHE A 487 -26.25 -32.54 11.01
N LEU A 488 -27.12 -33.52 11.26
CA LEU A 488 -27.93 -34.15 10.23
C LEU A 488 -28.93 -33.16 9.61
N ASN A 489 -29.58 -32.33 10.44
CA ASN A 489 -30.52 -31.31 9.96
C ASN A 489 -29.84 -30.28 9.05
N LEU A 490 -28.64 -29.81 9.39
CA LEU A 490 -27.88 -28.88 8.53
C LEU A 490 -27.51 -29.50 7.19
N ARG A 491 -27.17 -30.80 7.17
CA ARG A 491 -26.86 -31.52 5.94
C ARG A 491 -28.08 -31.65 5.04
N GLU A 492 -29.22 -32.02 5.60
CA GLU A 492 -30.48 -32.10 4.85
C GLU A 492 -30.88 -30.73 4.28
N ASP A 493 -30.78 -29.67 5.10
CA ASP A 493 -31.07 -28.30 4.65
C ASP A 493 -30.12 -27.85 3.51
N ALA A 494 -28.84 -28.25 3.55
CA ALA A 494 -27.86 -27.91 2.53
C ALA A 494 -27.90 -28.78 1.26
N LEU A 495 -28.46 -30.00 1.33
CA LEU A 495 -28.57 -30.93 0.19
C LEU A 495 -29.43 -30.36 -0.96
N HIS A 496 -30.39 -29.50 -0.62
CA HIS A 496 -31.34 -28.92 -1.57
C HIS A 496 -30.92 -27.56 -2.15
N LEU A 497 -29.73 -27.08 -1.79
CA LEU A 497 -29.20 -25.79 -2.24
C LEU A 497 -28.46 -25.93 -3.59
N PRO A 498 -28.20 -24.81 -4.31
CA PRO A 498 -27.46 -24.84 -5.57
C PRO A 498 -26.10 -25.54 -5.44
N THR A 499 -25.69 -26.28 -6.47
CA THR A 499 -24.46 -27.10 -6.47
C THR A 499 -23.57 -26.84 -7.68
N ASN A 500 -22.26 -27.04 -7.53
CA ASN A 500 -21.29 -27.14 -8.62
C ASN A 500 -20.50 -28.47 -8.54
N GLU A 501 -19.42 -28.59 -9.31
CA GLU A 501 -18.57 -29.77 -9.35
C GLU A 501 -17.93 -30.13 -7.99
N ASN A 502 -17.80 -29.15 -7.08
CA ASN A 502 -17.23 -29.29 -5.75
C ASN A 502 -18.29 -29.44 -4.64
N GLY A 503 -19.55 -29.68 -5.01
CA GLY A 503 -20.67 -29.83 -4.07
C GLY A 503 -21.56 -28.59 -3.96
N PRO A 504 -22.30 -28.43 -2.84
CA PRO A 504 -23.21 -27.31 -2.66
C PRO A 504 -22.46 -25.98 -2.51
N ILE A 505 -23.01 -24.93 -3.12
CA ILE A 505 -22.48 -23.58 -3.09
C ILE A 505 -23.04 -22.88 -1.84
N LEU A 506 -22.23 -22.85 -0.78
CA LEU A 506 -22.59 -22.36 0.54
C LEU A 506 -21.72 -21.17 0.95
N GLY A 507 -22.31 -20.20 1.63
CA GLY A 507 -21.60 -19.02 2.11
C GLY A 507 -22.54 -17.99 2.74
N LEU A 508 -21.97 -17.05 3.49
CA LEU A 508 -22.72 -15.97 4.16
C LEU A 508 -23.32 -14.97 3.17
N GLN A 509 -22.74 -14.83 2.00
CA GLN A 509 -23.16 -13.89 0.96
C GLN A 509 -24.48 -14.27 0.29
N PHE A 510 -24.91 -15.53 0.40
CA PHE A 510 -26.06 -16.05 -0.33
C PHE A 510 -27.35 -15.97 0.49
N ALA A 511 -28.37 -15.30 -0.06
CA ALA A 511 -29.67 -15.17 0.59
C ALA A 511 -30.34 -16.52 0.87
N TYR A 512 -30.13 -17.52 0.01
CA TYR A 512 -30.69 -18.86 0.21
C TYR A 512 -30.02 -19.64 1.36
N CYS A 513 -28.85 -19.21 1.84
CA CYS A 513 -28.18 -19.81 2.99
C CYS A 513 -28.65 -19.24 4.34
N GLU A 514 -29.49 -18.19 4.36
CA GLU A 514 -29.85 -17.47 5.59
C GLU A 514 -30.46 -18.36 6.68
N LYS A 515 -31.26 -19.37 6.31
CA LYS A 515 -31.85 -20.32 7.27
C LYS A 515 -30.77 -21.10 8.02
N ILE A 516 -29.77 -21.60 7.29
CA ILE A 516 -28.62 -22.35 7.85
C ILE A 516 -27.79 -21.43 8.74
N VAL A 517 -27.56 -20.19 8.30
CA VAL A 517 -26.83 -19.18 9.10
C VAL A 517 -27.57 -18.88 10.41
N ALA A 518 -28.89 -18.66 10.37
CA ALA A 518 -29.68 -18.39 11.57
C ALA A 518 -29.59 -19.54 12.59
N GLN A 519 -29.72 -20.77 12.12
CA GLN A 519 -29.57 -21.98 12.94
C GLN A 519 -28.17 -22.09 13.57
N LEU A 520 -27.11 -21.87 12.78
CA LEU A 520 -25.73 -21.87 13.28
C LEU A 520 -25.52 -20.80 14.35
N ARG A 521 -26.02 -19.58 14.12
CA ARG A 521 -25.88 -18.46 15.05
C ARG A 521 -26.54 -18.72 16.40
N GLU A 522 -27.72 -19.34 16.38
CA GLU A 522 -28.43 -19.76 17.58
C GLU A 522 -27.67 -20.87 18.31
N LYS A 523 -27.28 -21.94 17.62
CA LYS A 523 -26.59 -23.09 18.23
C LYS A 523 -25.23 -22.73 18.84
N LEU A 524 -24.45 -21.92 18.10
CA LEU A 524 -23.12 -21.49 18.52
C LEU A 524 -23.18 -20.31 19.50
N GLY A 525 -24.32 -19.64 19.62
CA GLY A 525 -24.51 -18.47 20.48
C GLY A 525 -23.92 -17.19 19.91
N THR A 526 -23.54 -17.14 18.62
CA THR A 526 -22.94 -15.94 18.01
C THR A 526 -23.93 -14.77 17.93
N ASN A 527 -25.24 -15.01 18.06
CA ASN A 527 -26.23 -13.94 18.28
C ASN A 527 -25.92 -13.08 19.52
N HIS A 528 -25.45 -13.68 20.61
CA HIS A 528 -25.04 -12.93 21.81
C HIS A 528 -23.75 -12.12 21.55
N LEU A 529 -22.85 -12.64 20.71
CA LEU A 529 -21.63 -11.93 20.32
C LEU A 529 -21.92 -10.76 19.39
N ILE A 530 -22.89 -10.89 18.48
CA ILE A 530 -23.37 -9.80 17.63
C ILE A 530 -23.95 -8.66 18.49
N GLU A 531 -24.65 -8.98 19.57
CA GLU A 531 -25.15 -7.96 20.50
C GLU A 531 -24.02 -7.26 21.26
N VAL A 532 -23.02 -8.03 21.73
CA VAL A 532 -21.78 -7.47 22.30
C VAL A 532 -21.08 -6.52 21.31
N ILE A 533 -21.02 -6.88 20.03
CA ILE A 533 -20.45 -6.02 18.97
C ILE A 533 -21.22 -4.71 18.86
N ARG A 534 -22.57 -4.74 18.86
CA ARG A 534 -23.39 -3.51 18.83
C ARG A 534 -23.08 -2.59 20.00
N GLN A 535 -22.99 -3.15 21.20
CA GLN A 535 -22.69 -2.38 22.41
C GLN A 535 -21.30 -1.73 22.33
N LEU A 536 -20.30 -2.47 21.87
CA LEU A 536 -18.95 -1.95 21.65
C LEU A 536 -18.88 -0.87 20.57
N GLU A 537 -19.68 -0.97 19.50
CA GLU A 537 -19.77 0.06 18.47
C GLU A 537 -20.39 1.37 18.98
N ASN A 538 -21.35 1.26 19.90
CA ASN A 538 -22.07 2.38 20.49
C ASN A 538 -21.41 2.97 21.75
N ASP A 539 -20.27 2.41 22.18
CA ASP A 539 -19.56 2.80 23.42
C ASP A 539 -20.45 2.68 24.67
N GLU A 540 -21.31 1.65 24.69
CA GLU A 540 -22.21 1.36 25.80
C GLU A 540 -21.47 0.61 26.93
N SER A 541 -21.88 0.86 28.18
CA SER A 541 -21.33 0.15 29.34
C SER A 541 -21.63 -1.34 29.22
N MET A 542 -20.58 -2.16 29.15
CA MET A 542 -20.70 -3.57 28.82
C MET A 542 -20.34 -4.47 30.01
N ASP A 543 -21.32 -5.25 30.47
CA ASP A 543 -21.09 -6.45 31.27
C ASP A 543 -21.33 -7.67 30.37
N ILE A 544 -20.27 -8.43 30.09
CA ILE A 544 -20.41 -9.70 29.36
C ILE A 544 -21.22 -10.67 30.23
N ASN A 545 -22.39 -11.05 29.74
CA ASN A 545 -23.22 -12.06 30.39
C ASN A 545 -22.63 -13.47 30.22
N SER A 546 -23.20 -14.44 30.94
CA SER A 546 -22.75 -15.84 30.89
C SER A 546 -22.85 -16.44 29.50
N ASP A 547 -23.90 -16.11 28.75
CA ASP A 547 -24.17 -16.68 27.43
C ASP A 547 -23.14 -16.20 26.39
N ALA A 548 -22.78 -14.92 26.43
CA ALA A 548 -21.71 -14.34 25.63
C ALA A 548 -20.34 -14.93 26.01
N THR A 549 -20.09 -15.20 27.30
CA THR A 549 -18.86 -15.90 27.74
C THR A 549 -18.77 -17.31 27.16
N ILE A 550 -19.87 -18.07 27.19
CA ILE A 550 -19.94 -19.42 26.59
C ILE A 550 -19.74 -19.34 25.07
N ALA A 551 -20.36 -18.37 24.41
CA ALA A 551 -20.21 -18.16 22.98
C ALA A 551 -18.77 -17.78 22.59
N LEU A 552 -18.08 -16.95 23.38
CA LEU A 552 -16.66 -16.64 23.19
C LEU A 552 -15.78 -17.89 23.32
N GLN A 553 -16.03 -18.74 24.31
CA GLN A 553 -15.30 -20.00 24.48
C GLN A 553 -15.51 -20.94 23.29
N LYS A 554 -16.76 -21.08 22.82
CA LYS A 554 -17.08 -21.85 21.61
C LYS A 554 -16.36 -21.30 20.39
N LEU A 555 -16.39 -19.98 20.18
CA LEU A 555 -15.73 -19.33 19.04
C LEU A 555 -14.21 -19.56 19.07
N PHE A 556 -13.59 -19.48 20.24
CA PHE A 556 -12.16 -19.80 20.40
C PHE A 556 -11.84 -21.25 20.04
N THR A 557 -12.70 -22.18 20.47
CA THR A 557 -12.56 -23.63 20.16
C THR A 557 -12.76 -23.93 18.67
N ILE A 558 -13.68 -23.21 18.02
CA ILE A 558 -13.84 -23.26 16.55
C ILE A 558 -12.55 -22.81 15.89
N GLY A 559 -11.97 -21.69 16.34
CA GLY A 559 -10.68 -21.18 15.86
C GLY A 559 -9.57 -22.23 15.98
N GLU A 560 -9.45 -22.92 17.13
CA GLU A 560 -8.47 -24.00 17.29
C GLU A 560 -8.70 -25.17 16.33
N THR A 561 -9.97 -25.53 16.12
CA THR A 561 -10.35 -26.64 15.24
C THR A 561 -10.00 -26.32 13.79
N LEU A 562 -10.39 -25.13 13.31
CA LEU A 562 -10.06 -24.67 11.95
C LEU A 562 -8.54 -24.57 11.74
N GLN A 563 -7.80 -24.12 12.75
CA GLN A 563 -6.36 -23.99 12.69
C GLN A 563 -5.62 -25.34 12.57
N ARG A 564 -6.24 -26.45 12.99
CA ARG A 564 -5.70 -27.82 12.87
C ARG A 564 -5.97 -28.46 11.50
N LEU A 565 -6.86 -27.91 10.68
CA LEU A 565 -7.21 -28.44 9.36
C LEU A 565 -6.26 -27.90 8.29
N GLU A 566 -5.49 -28.78 7.63
CA GLU A 566 -4.44 -28.35 6.68
C GLU A 566 -4.95 -27.43 5.56
N GLY A 567 -6.15 -27.71 5.02
CA GLY A 567 -6.76 -26.94 3.93
C GLY A 567 -7.33 -25.58 4.34
N ILE A 568 -7.40 -25.28 5.64
CA ILE A 568 -7.97 -24.03 6.18
C ILE A 568 -6.92 -23.22 6.97
N SER A 569 -5.99 -23.92 7.60
CA SER A 569 -5.03 -23.38 8.56
C SER A 569 -4.17 -22.25 8.01
N GLY A 570 -3.95 -21.22 8.85
CA GLY A 570 -2.99 -20.15 8.59
C GLY A 570 -1.54 -20.50 8.96
N VAL A 571 -1.26 -21.71 9.46
CA VAL A 571 0.08 -22.08 9.99
C VAL A 571 1.19 -21.94 8.94
N LYS A 572 0.92 -22.28 7.67
CA LYS A 572 1.91 -22.15 6.57
C LYS A 572 2.37 -20.69 6.39
N ALA A 573 1.55 -19.72 6.80
CA ALA A 573 1.86 -18.30 6.79
C ALA A 573 2.38 -17.77 8.14
N ASN A 574 2.64 -18.63 9.14
CA ASN A 574 2.92 -18.27 10.53
C ASN A 574 1.80 -17.45 11.21
N SER A 575 0.55 -17.68 10.81
CA SER A 575 -0.64 -17.09 11.45
C SER A 575 -1.23 -18.06 12.48
N ARG A 576 -1.75 -17.55 13.59
CA ARG A 576 -2.56 -18.26 14.60
C ARG A 576 -4.04 -18.39 14.20
N GLY A 577 -4.40 -17.91 13.00
CA GLY A 577 -5.76 -17.87 12.50
C GLY A 577 -6.64 -16.91 13.31
N ILE A 578 -7.91 -17.28 13.46
CA ILE A 578 -8.94 -16.51 14.18
C ILE A 578 -8.50 -16.17 15.62
N ASN A 579 -7.81 -17.11 16.27
CA ASN A 579 -7.41 -16.95 17.67
C ASN A 579 -6.28 -15.94 17.87
N GLY A 580 -5.62 -15.47 16.80
CA GLY A 580 -4.60 -14.44 16.87
C GLY A 580 -5.10 -13.15 17.51
N GLY A 581 -6.27 -12.65 17.11
CA GLY A 581 -6.91 -11.49 17.72
C GLY A 581 -8.02 -11.82 18.73
N LEU A 582 -8.75 -12.94 18.54
CA LEU A 582 -9.81 -13.32 19.47
C LEU A 582 -9.29 -13.57 20.89
N GLY A 583 -8.07 -14.10 21.05
CA GLY A 583 -7.46 -14.28 22.36
C GLY A 583 -7.34 -12.97 23.16
N LEU A 584 -6.96 -11.88 22.50
CA LEU A 584 -6.85 -10.55 23.11
C LEU A 584 -8.22 -9.94 23.42
N VAL A 585 -9.21 -10.16 22.55
CA VAL A 585 -10.60 -9.77 22.82
C VAL A 585 -11.11 -10.49 24.07
N ILE A 586 -10.89 -11.80 24.19
CA ILE A 586 -11.29 -12.57 25.37
C ILE A 586 -10.54 -12.08 26.61
N GLN A 587 -9.23 -11.81 26.51
CA GLN A 587 -8.46 -11.25 27.62
C GLN A 587 -9.05 -9.93 28.12
N LYS A 588 -9.51 -9.06 27.22
CA LYS A 588 -10.09 -7.76 27.55
C LYS A 588 -11.49 -7.88 28.12
N LEU A 589 -12.36 -8.66 27.47
CA LEU A 589 -13.79 -8.66 27.77
C LEU A 589 -14.20 -9.74 28.78
N ALA A 590 -13.47 -10.85 28.85
CA ALA A 590 -13.71 -11.96 29.77
C ALA A 590 -12.40 -12.53 30.36
N PRO A 591 -11.67 -11.77 31.21
CA PRO A 591 -10.34 -12.15 31.69
C PRO A 591 -10.29 -13.52 32.37
N SER A 592 -11.32 -13.89 33.15
CA SER A 592 -11.41 -15.19 33.81
C SER A 592 -11.43 -16.36 32.81
N LEU A 593 -12.13 -16.19 31.68
CA LEU A 593 -12.13 -17.18 30.59
C LEU A 593 -10.74 -17.28 29.95
N TYR A 594 -10.08 -16.14 29.70
CA TYR A 594 -8.73 -16.11 29.13
C TYR A 594 -7.72 -16.93 29.94
N TYR A 595 -7.71 -16.79 31.27
CA TYR A 595 -6.82 -17.57 32.13
C TYR A 595 -7.15 -19.08 32.10
N GLY A 596 -8.43 -19.42 32.03
CA GLY A 596 -8.89 -20.80 31.84
C GLY A 596 -8.37 -21.42 30.54
N LEU A 597 -8.50 -20.71 29.42
CA LEU A 597 -8.05 -21.17 28.09
C LEU A 597 -6.53 -21.24 27.97
N SER A 598 -5.82 -20.24 28.51
CA SER A 598 -4.36 -20.16 28.46
C SER A 598 -3.67 -21.30 29.21
N SER A 599 -4.31 -21.83 30.27
CA SER A 599 -3.81 -22.99 31.01
C SER A 599 -3.96 -24.33 30.27
N GLN A 600 -4.77 -24.37 29.22
CA GLN A 600 -5.01 -25.56 28.38
C GLN A 600 -4.32 -25.50 27.01
N SER A 601 -3.75 -24.35 26.66
CA SER A 601 -3.09 -24.12 25.37
C SER A 601 -1.69 -24.74 25.36
N PRO A 602 -1.30 -25.56 24.35
CA PRO A 602 0.10 -25.91 24.16
C PRO A 602 0.91 -24.62 23.90
N PRO A 603 2.20 -24.56 24.31
CA PRO A 603 3.03 -23.40 24.05
C PRO A 603 3.09 -23.12 22.54
N PRO A 604 3.24 -21.84 22.13
CA PRO A 604 3.36 -21.48 20.72
C PRO A 604 4.48 -22.32 20.08
N PRO A 605 4.33 -22.73 18.81
CA PRO A 605 5.35 -23.50 18.13
C PRO A 605 6.67 -22.73 18.21
N VAL A 606 7.64 -23.32 18.90
CA VAL A 606 9.02 -22.85 18.92
C VAL A 606 9.46 -22.82 17.47
N LEU A 607 9.86 -21.63 16.98
CA LEU A 607 10.50 -21.44 15.68
C LEU A 607 11.49 -22.59 15.45
N PRO A 608 11.45 -23.30 14.31
CA PRO A 608 12.40 -24.36 14.07
C PRO A 608 13.81 -23.75 14.04
N ILE A 609 14.56 -24.03 15.11
CA ILE A 609 16.01 -23.87 15.12
C ILE A 609 16.53 -24.87 14.09
N LYS A 610 16.88 -24.35 12.90
CA LYS A 610 17.65 -24.99 11.82
C LYS A 610 17.62 -26.53 11.87
N SER A 611 16.57 -27.15 11.36
CA SER A 611 16.69 -28.55 10.91
C SER A 611 17.33 -28.56 9.51
N LYS A 612 18.28 -29.47 9.33
CA LYS A 612 18.99 -29.68 8.08
C LYS A 612 18.01 -29.85 6.93
N VAL A 613 18.32 -29.19 5.82
CA VAL A 613 17.67 -29.30 4.52
C VAL A 613 17.48 -30.77 4.16
N GLU A 614 16.27 -31.29 4.33
CA GLU A 614 15.80 -32.47 3.61
C GLU A 614 15.27 -32.01 2.26
N LYS A 615 15.88 -32.52 1.20
CA LYS A 615 15.45 -32.33 -0.18
C LYS A 615 14.06 -32.94 -0.36
N ALA A 616 13.03 -32.11 -0.30
CA ALA A 616 11.74 -32.44 -0.88
C ALA A 616 11.87 -32.32 -2.40
N SER A 617 11.92 -33.45 -3.08
CA SER A 617 11.66 -33.57 -4.50
C SER A 617 10.20 -33.23 -4.76
N CYS A 618 9.93 -32.04 -5.30
CA CYS A 618 8.66 -31.74 -5.95
C CYS A 618 8.98 -31.14 -7.30
N GLU A 619 8.47 -31.77 -8.35
CA GLU A 619 8.57 -31.34 -9.73
C GLU A 619 7.97 -29.94 -9.84
N LEU A 620 8.87 -28.96 -9.92
CA LEU A 620 8.56 -27.57 -10.17
C LEU A 620 8.16 -27.46 -11.64
N GLU A 621 6.87 -27.52 -11.95
CA GLU A 621 6.35 -26.82 -13.13
C GLU A 621 6.56 -25.32 -12.87
N THR A 622 7.75 -24.86 -13.30
CA THR A 622 8.16 -23.47 -13.56
C THR A 622 7.19 -22.40 -13.08
N MET A 623 7.24 -22.10 -11.78
CA MET A 623 6.99 -20.72 -11.37
C MET A 623 8.12 -19.87 -11.96
N ASP A 624 7.77 -19.03 -12.93
CA ASP A 624 8.64 -17.97 -13.41
C ASP A 624 9.05 -17.10 -12.21
N ALA A 625 10.23 -17.39 -11.67
CA ALA A 625 10.97 -16.48 -10.83
C ALA A 625 10.98 -15.12 -11.54
N CYS A 626 10.58 -14.07 -10.84
CA CYS A 626 10.65 -12.70 -11.36
C CYS A 626 12.06 -12.46 -11.93
N PRO A 627 12.22 -12.26 -13.25
CA PRO A 627 13.54 -12.30 -13.90
C PRO A 627 14.43 -11.08 -13.60
N PHE A 628 14.07 -10.22 -12.64
CA PHE A 628 14.72 -8.94 -12.39
C PHE A 628 15.32 -8.77 -10.99
N LEU A 629 15.28 -9.78 -10.12
CA LEU A 629 15.90 -9.71 -8.78
C LEU A 629 17.40 -10.05 -8.74
N SER A 630 18.04 -10.34 -9.88
CA SER A 630 19.47 -10.72 -9.96
C SER A 630 20.45 -9.54 -10.01
N GLY A 631 20.00 -8.31 -9.75
CA GLY A 631 20.80 -7.09 -9.81
C GLY A 631 21.57 -6.75 -8.52
N LYS A 632 22.62 -7.52 -8.21
CA LYS A 632 23.80 -7.18 -7.36
C LYS A 632 23.57 -6.54 -5.98
N LEU A 633 23.57 -7.40 -4.97
CA LEU A 633 23.89 -7.10 -3.57
C LEU A 633 25.36 -6.66 -3.42
N GLY A 634 25.58 -5.43 -2.96
CA GLY A 634 26.86 -4.96 -2.41
C GLY A 634 26.59 -4.37 -1.03
N SER A 635 26.65 -5.19 0.03
CA SER A 635 26.42 -4.77 1.41
C SER A 635 27.71 -4.32 2.08
N LYS A 636 27.68 -3.18 2.78
CA LYS A 636 28.51 -2.96 3.98
C LYS A 636 27.60 -3.02 5.21
N PRO A 637 28.02 -3.64 6.33
CA PRO A 637 27.24 -3.65 7.55
C PRO A 637 27.18 -2.24 8.16
N ILE A 638 25.99 -1.82 8.56
CA ILE A 638 25.75 -0.56 9.30
C ILE A 638 25.92 -0.87 10.79
N GLU A 639 26.77 -0.11 11.49
CA GLU A 639 26.94 -0.20 12.94
C GLU A 639 25.70 0.32 13.68
N ASN A 640 25.32 -0.37 14.75
CA ASN A 640 24.15 -0.09 15.57
C ASN A 640 24.42 1.07 16.56
N PRO A 641 23.74 2.23 16.45
CA PRO A 641 23.96 3.38 17.33
C PRO A 641 23.29 3.26 18.72
N HIS A 642 22.67 2.12 19.06
CA HIS A 642 21.94 1.92 20.31
C HIS A 642 22.41 0.70 21.11
N GLN A 643 23.72 0.54 21.31
CA GLN A 643 24.17 -0.12 22.53
C GLN A 643 23.74 0.74 23.74
N PRO A 644 22.95 0.21 24.68
CA PRO A 644 22.71 0.89 25.95
C PRO A 644 24.05 1.05 26.68
N LYS A 645 24.35 2.27 27.13
CA LYS A 645 25.48 2.53 28.02
C LYS A 645 25.20 1.82 29.35
N ASP A 646 25.94 0.77 29.65
CA ASP A 646 25.95 0.19 30.98
C ASP A 646 26.38 1.27 31.99
N TYR A 647 25.55 1.44 33.04
CA TYR A 647 25.87 2.27 34.18
C TYR A 647 27.01 1.61 34.97
N GLU A 648 28.26 1.96 34.66
CA GLU A 648 29.38 1.64 35.53
C GLU A 648 29.42 2.58 36.73
N VAL A 649 29.33 1.96 37.91
CA VAL A 649 29.52 2.58 39.22
C VAL A 649 30.95 3.11 39.32
N LYS A 650 31.08 4.38 39.74
CA LYS A 650 32.33 5.11 39.99
C LYS A 650 33.41 4.26 40.69
N LYS A 651 34.59 4.18 40.09
CA LYS A 651 35.89 4.15 40.79
C LYS A 651 36.89 5.09 40.13
N GLU A 652 37.71 5.70 40.98
CA GLU A 652 38.52 6.88 40.73
C GLU A 652 39.74 6.68 39.81
N GLN A 653 40.04 7.78 39.10
CA GLN A 653 41.35 8.33 38.71
C GLN A 653 42.51 7.39 38.32
N THR A 654 43.03 7.57 37.11
CA THR A 654 44.32 8.26 36.91
C THR A 654 44.55 8.66 35.44
N THR A 655 45.48 9.59 35.29
CA THR A 655 45.77 10.61 34.28
C THR A 655 46.39 10.18 32.93
N VAL A 656 46.49 11.19 32.04
CA VAL A 656 47.42 11.37 30.87
C VAL A 656 46.84 10.90 29.53
N SER A 657 46.98 11.57 28.37
CA SER A 657 47.25 12.96 27.92
C SER A 657 47.06 12.91 26.40
N TRP A 658 46.66 14.04 25.82
CA TRP A 658 46.62 14.31 24.38
C TRP A 658 47.98 14.13 23.68
N CYS A 659 47.96 13.62 22.43
CA CYS A 659 48.60 14.17 21.21
C CYS A 659 49.17 13.11 20.24
N GLY A 660 48.93 13.34 18.93
CA GLY A 660 49.65 12.76 17.79
C GLY A 660 48.95 11.55 17.16
N PHE A 661 48.83 11.38 15.84
CA PHE A 661 49.81 11.70 14.80
C PHE A 661 49.15 11.59 13.41
N PHE A 662 49.25 12.63 12.59
CA PHE A 662 49.26 12.47 11.13
C PHE A 662 50.67 11.99 10.72
N THR A 663 50.79 10.86 10.01
CA THR A 663 51.85 10.70 8.98
C THR A 663 51.57 9.59 7.97
N LYS A 664 51.85 9.94 6.72
CA LYS A 664 51.77 9.23 5.43
C LYS A 664 52.78 8.09 5.24
N VAL A 665 52.61 7.40 4.10
CA VAL A 665 53.60 6.89 3.09
C VAL A 665 53.44 5.37 2.88
N ILE A 666 52.79 4.88 1.81
CA ILE A 666 53.21 4.64 0.39
C ILE A 666 54.37 3.64 0.23
N VAL A 667 54.17 2.62 -0.63
CA VAL A 667 55.05 2.07 -1.71
C VAL A 667 54.41 0.73 -2.18
N THR A 668 53.72 0.66 -3.34
CA THR A 668 54.19 0.19 -4.70
C THR A 668 54.90 -1.17 -4.69
N THR A 669 54.66 -2.17 -5.57
CA THR A 669 54.54 -2.20 -7.04
C THR A 669 54.31 -3.67 -7.49
N GLY A 670 53.78 -3.90 -8.69
CA GLY A 670 53.89 -5.22 -9.35
C GLY A 670 53.03 -5.48 -10.59
N VAL A 671 53.22 -4.69 -11.65
CA VAL A 671 52.69 -4.92 -13.01
C VAL A 671 53.70 -5.76 -13.82
N THR A 672 53.24 -6.63 -14.72
CA THR A 672 53.67 -6.82 -16.13
C THR A 672 53.13 -8.17 -16.64
N ALA A 673 52.85 -8.45 -17.91
CA ALA A 673 52.45 -7.73 -19.12
C ALA A 673 52.26 -8.83 -20.20
N ALA A 674 51.53 -8.50 -21.28
CA ALA A 674 51.47 -9.19 -22.57
C ALA A 674 50.49 -10.40 -22.70
N SER A 675 49.73 -10.57 -23.77
CA SER A 675 49.98 -10.17 -25.17
C SER A 675 48.71 -10.00 -26.01
N ILE A 676 48.85 -9.22 -27.08
CA ILE A 676 47.95 -8.97 -28.22
C ILE A 676 47.81 -10.22 -29.11
N TYR A 677 46.66 -10.31 -29.80
CA TYR A 677 46.22 -11.39 -30.69
C TYR A 677 47.02 -11.50 -32.02
N LEU A 678 47.03 -12.72 -32.56
CA LEU A 678 47.68 -13.21 -33.78
C LEU A 678 47.24 -12.50 -35.08
N GLY A 679 48.13 -12.50 -36.07
CA GLY A 679 47.80 -12.37 -37.49
C GLY A 679 48.58 -13.35 -38.36
N SER A 680 47.89 -14.04 -39.27
CA SER A 680 48.41 -14.69 -40.50
C SER A 680 47.18 -15.17 -41.31
N GLN A 681 47.05 -15.00 -42.63
CA GLN A 681 48.04 -15.04 -43.71
C GLN A 681 47.65 -14.18 -44.93
N ILE A 682 48.66 -13.85 -45.75
CA ILE A 682 48.69 -13.85 -47.22
C ILE A 682 47.38 -13.53 -47.99
N LEU A 683 47.51 -12.45 -48.78
CA LEU A 683 46.78 -11.95 -49.96
C LEU A 683 45.36 -11.42 -49.80
#